data_AF-A0LLW9-F1
#
_entry.id   AF-A0LLW9-F1
#
_cell.length_a   1.000
_cell.length_b   1.000
_cell.length_c   1.000
_cell.angle_alpha   90.00
_cell.angle_beta   90.00
_cell.angle_gamma   90.00
#
_symmetry.space_group_name_H-M   'P 1'
#
loop_
_entity.id
_entity.type
_entity.pdbx_description
1 polymer ?
#
loop_
_entity_poly.entity_id
_entity_poly.type
_entity_poly.pdbx_seq_one_letter_code
_entity_poly.pdbx_strand_id
1 'polypeptide(L)'
;MRTIRRSRKLAFLGIFLLPALFGGAAPLAAQPAGFVDSGGNHVTLPQRPKRVISLVPALTEIILRLGAGECLQGITFHDTRLAEANGKTIVGGFLTPSPIRMMSLDPDLVLVSSIHRTVQAEFRGHPFPVLELESRSISDLYRNIRLLGEIFDKKATAEEVILELHGKLRLVERKIERIPGNARKRVVRFMGISHNRITTPGDDSFQNDFIRAAGGIPPRLGKHGNVVEMTVEEWKRFNPQAVYGCGADRETAAKFLSQPGWNEVEAVRKGKILSFPCDLTCRSSVRSADFVAWLASTVYDDAFAMERNRVLREKRIGTRPVELPLDYVRSARIVETTIFDFPNKTLLIEFIEPQRVTSTLEGERRGIRAVGNHYFPPPCWSVGHRLGFEQWKNHTLQVIGSPPGTSCFLFTGADMQNLSVQKAQFKDLQVYALVTAGVESNAIRMSADEGLFYEPGTVNVLLLTNKRLTPRAMSRAIITATEAKTAAMQDLDIRSAAGPRFLQATGTGTDEVLVVEGRGGRIDNTGGHCRMGELIAKAVYAGVKNAVERQNGITNHRNVFRRLRERNIDLHGLTRECGACSDRDVSDNILGQMENLLLQPRFASFLESVFALSDAFERGQVEDPGLFKTYCLGVAQEIAGDRNVRWIDRKRSETIPPVVGMALDALLNGLLSKAEREGDVVSQASPPERPSGPYVSSDR
;
A
#
# COMPACT_ATOMS: atom_id res chain seq x y z
N MET A 1 11.48 -71.85 -46.38
CA MET A 1 11.56 -71.82 -47.86
C MET A 1 11.63 -70.37 -48.34
N ARG A 2 12.72 -70.04 -49.06
CA ARG A 2 12.93 -68.98 -50.08
C ARG A 2 12.46 -67.51 -49.88
N THR A 3 13.44 -66.66 -49.57
CA THR A 3 13.92 -65.43 -50.29
C THR A 3 12.98 -64.38 -50.93
N ILE A 4 13.06 -63.15 -50.39
CA ILE A 4 13.35 -61.80 -50.98
C ILE A 4 12.82 -61.44 -52.40
N ARG A 5 12.11 -60.29 -52.52
CA ARG A 5 12.45 -59.18 -53.46
C ARG A 5 11.70 -57.85 -53.18
N ARG A 6 12.46 -56.75 -53.28
CA ARG A 6 12.06 -55.32 -53.26
C ARG A 6 11.38 -54.91 -54.59
N SER A 7 10.50 -53.89 -54.57
CA SER A 7 10.66 -52.61 -55.33
C SER A 7 9.38 -51.75 -55.45
N ARG A 8 9.53 -50.45 -55.16
CA ARG A 8 9.00 -49.22 -55.81
C ARG A 8 7.56 -49.18 -56.38
N LYS A 9 6.77 -48.20 -55.93
CA LYS A 9 5.73 -47.46 -56.70
C LYS A 9 5.77 -45.99 -56.25
N LEU A 10 6.39 -45.10 -57.02
CA LEU A 10 5.83 -44.22 -58.05
C LEU A 10 4.60 -43.40 -57.63
N ALA A 11 4.82 -42.08 -57.65
CA ALA A 11 3.89 -41.00 -57.40
C ALA A 11 2.92 -40.78 -58.57
N PHE A 12 1.71 -40.32 -58.28
CA PHE A 12 0.92 -39.50 -59.19
C PHE A 12 0.24 -38.37 -58.42
N LEU A 13 0.53 -37.17 -58.89
CA LEU A 13 0.22 -35.86 -58.35
C LEU A 13 -1.18 -35.44 -58.86
N GLY A 14 -2.15 -35.30 -57.95
CA GLY A 14 -3.46 -34.70 -58.25
C GLY A 14 -3.53 -33.29 -57.65
N ILE A 15 -3.33 -32.27 -58.49
CA ILE A 15 -3.45 -30.86 -58.13
C ILE A 15 -4.95 -30.51 -58.08
N PHE A 16 -5.48 -30.26 -56.89
CA PHE A 16 -6.73 -29.52 -56.70
C PHE A 16 -6.37 -28.05 -56.41
N LEU A 17 -6.62 -27.18 -57.37
CA LEU A 17 -6.60 -25.72 -57.18
C LEU A 17 -7.84 -25.31 -56.36
N LEU A 18 -7.64 -25.01 -55.07
CA LEU A 18 -8.58 -24.19 -54.29
C LEU A 18 -8.12 -22.72 -54.37
N PRO A 19 -9.00 -21.77 -54.71
CA PRO A 19 -8.65 -20.36 -54.65
C PRO A 19 -8.49 -19.95 -53.18
N ALA A 20 -7.27 -19.60 -52.79
CA ALA A 20 -6.99 -18.98 -51.51
C ALA A 20 -7.60 -17.57 -51.50
N LEU A 21 -8.79 -17.44 -50.90
CA LEU A 21 -9.34 -16.18 -50.43
C LEU A 21 -8.44 -15.65 -49.31
N PHE A 22 -7.38 -14.94 -49.68
CA PHE A 22 -6.69 -14.00 -48.80
C PHE A 22 -7.61 -12.80 -48.54
N GLY A 23 -8.64 -13.02 -47.74
CA GLY A 23 -9.37 -11.95 -47.07
C GLY A 23 -8.48 -11.39 -45.97
N GLY A 24 -7.59 -10.46 -46.32
CA GLY A 24 -6.93 -9.61 -45.34
C GLY A 24 -7.99 -8.82 -44.60
N ALA A 25 -8.28 -9.21 -43.35
CA ALA A 25 -9.02 -8.37 -42.44
C ALA A 25 -8.18 -7.11 -42.19
N ALA A 26 -8.51 -6.02 -42.89
CA ALA A 26 -8.01 -4.71 -42.53
C ALA A 26 -8.36 -4.47 -41.05
N PRO A 27 -7.43 -3.94 -40.22
CA PRO A 27 -7.78 -3.56 -38.86
C PRO A 27 -8.89 -2.52 -38.98
N LEU A 28 -10.06 -2.83 -38.44
CA LEU A 28 -11.17 -1.88 -38.35
C LEU A 28 -10.62 -0.68 -37.56
N ALA A 29 -10.33 0.43 -38.23
CA ALA A 29 -9.89 1.65 -37.58
C ALA A 29 -10.99 2.03 -36.57
N ALA A 30 -10.65 1.99 -35.28
CA ALA A 30 -11.56 2.40 -34.23
C ALA A 30 -12.03 3.83 -34.55
N GLN A 31 -13.35 4.04 -34.62
CA GLN A 31 -13.90 5.36 -34.86
C GLN A 31 -13.41 6.32 -33.76
N PRO A 32 -13.15 7.60 -34.08
CA PRO A 32 -12.79 8.58 -33.06
C PRO A 32 -13.87 8.64 -31.99
N ALA A 33 -13.50 8.31 -30.75
CA ALA A 33 -14.41 8.43 -29.61
C ALA A 33 -14.35 9.87 -29.10
N GLY A 34 -15.43 10.63 -29.26
CA GLY A 34 -15.61 11.95 -28.67
C GLY A 34 -16.28 11.86 -27.31
N PHE A 35 -15.75 12.55 -26.31
CA PHE A 35 -16.34 12.63 -24.97
C PHE A 35 -16.21 14.03 -24.39
N VAL A 36 -17.01 14.30 -23.37
CA VAL A 36 -16.94 15.53 -22.57
C VAL A 36 -16.20 15.21 -21.29
N ASP A 37 -15.13 15.95 -21.02
CA ASP A 37 -14.35 15.80 -19.80
C ASP A 37 -15.03 16.49 -18.59
N SER A 38 -14.43 16.40 -17.40
CA SER A 38 -14.98 17.02 -16.19
C SER A 38 -14.87 18.55 -16.18
N GLY A 39 -14.02 19.13 -17.04
CA GLY A 39 -13.90 20.57 -17.27
C GLY A 39 -14.93 21.10 -18.28
N GLY A 40 -15.71 20.22 -18.91
CA GLY A 40 -16.70 20.58 -19.94
C GLY A 40 -16.12 20.67 -21.36
N ASN A 41 -14.89 20.21 -21.58
CA ASN A 41 -14.24 20.23 -22.88
C ASN A 41 -14.63 19.00 -23.70
N HIS A 42 -14.86 19.20 -25.00
CA HIS A 42 -14.98 18.11 -25.95
C HIS A 42 -13.58 17.60 -26.34
N VAL A 43 -13.29 16.36 -25.98
CA VAL A 43 -12.01 15.69 -26.27
C VAL A 43 -12.29 14.56 -27.25
N THR A 44 -11.48 14.47 -28.30
CA THR A 44 -11.57 13.40 -29.31
C THR A 44 -10.29 12.57 -29.27
N LEU A 45 -10.43 11.25 -29.11
CA LEU A 45 -9.28 10.35 -29.25
C LEU A 45 -9.20 9.88 -30.71
N PRO A 46 -8.07 10.12 -31.41
CA PRO A 46 -7.91 9.68 -32.80
C PRO A 46 -7.78 8.15 -32.90
N GLN A 47 -7.27 7.51 -31.85
CA GLN A 47 -7.12 6.06 -31.74
C GLN A 47 -7.12 5.66 -30.26
N ARG A 48 -7.21 4.35 -30.00
CA ARG A 48 -7.05 3.82 -28.65
C ARG A 48 -5.63 4.13 -28.11
N PRO A 49 -5.52 4.77 -26.93
CA PRO A 49 -4.24 5.17 -26.39
C PRO A 49 -3.41 3.97 -25.91
N LYS A 50 -2.09 4.04 -26.14
CA LYS A 50 -1.10 3.02 -25.79
C LYS A 50 0.01 3.56 -24.88
N ARG A 51 0.15 4.87 -24.78
CA ARG A 51 1.18 5.59 -24.03
C ARG A 51 0.53 6.64 -23.15
N VAL A 52 -0.13 6.15 -22.11
CA VAL A 52 -0.90 6.97 -21.18
C VAL A 52 -0.02 7.44 -20.04
N ILE A 53 -0.14 8.72 -19.71
CA ILE A 53 0.35 9.28 -18.46
C ILE A 53 -0.84 9.56 -17.56
N SER A 54 -0.83 9.00 -16.35
CA SER A 54 -1.83 9.29 -15.33
C SER A 54 -1.21 10.13 -14.23
N LEU A 55 -1.66 11.38 -14.10
CA LEU A 55 -1.29 12.24 -12.98
C LEU A 55 -2.24 12.05 -11.77
N VAL A 56 -3.31 11.28 -11.91
CA VAL A 56 -4.34 11.13 -10.87
C VAL A 56 -4.35 9.70 -10.34
N PRO A 57 -3.90 9.45 -9.10
CA PRO A 57 -3.79 8.09 -8.58
C PRO A 57 -5.07 7.27 -8.59
N ALA A 58 -6.21 7.93 -8.38
CA ALA A 58 -7.52 7.29 -8.45
C ALA A 58 -7.82 6.71 -9.84
N LEU A 59 -7.39 7.38 -10.91
CA LEU A 59 -7.55 6.93 -12.31
C LEU A 59 -6.56 5.82 -12.63
N THR A 60 -5.32 5.91 -12.12
CA THR A 60 -4.31 4.84 -12.23
C THR A 60 -4.87 3.52 -11.68
N GLU A 61 -5.48 3.53 -10.49
CA GLU A 61 -6.12 2.37 -9.88
C GLU A 61 -7.26 1.80 -10.74
N ILE A 62 -8.10 2.64 -11.35
CA ILE A 62 -9.18 2.20 -12.24
C ILE A 62 -8.60 1.50 -13.48
N ILE A 63 -7.59 2.10 -14.13
CA ILE A 63 -6.98 1.57 -15.36
C ILE A 63 -6.34 0.20 -15.11
N LEU A 64 -5.64 0.04 -13.98
CA LEU A 64 -5.07 -1.24 -13.57
C LEU A 64 -6.18 -2.28 -13.35
N ARG A 65 -7.24 -1.93 -12.61
CA ARG A 65 -8.36 -2.84 -12.33
C ARG A 65 -9.14 -3.26 -13.57
N LEU A 66 -9.18 -2.42 -14.61
CA LEU A 66 -9.76 -2.74 -15.92
C LEU A 66 -8.85 -3.64 -16.79
N GLY A 67 -7.64 -3.94 -16.35
CA GLY A 67 -6.67 -4.73 -17.10
C GLY A 67 -6.07 -3.96 -18.28
N ALA A 68 -5.93 -2.64 -18.16
CA ALA A 68 -5.32 -1.76 -19.15
C ALA A 68 -3.96 -1.18 -18.68
N GLY A 69 -3.33 -1.83 -17.69
CA GLY A 69 -2.06 -1.40 -17.11
C GLY A 69 -0.89 -1.32 -18.08
N GLU A 70 -0.88 -2.12 -19.16
CA GLU A 70 0.16 -2.07 -20.20
C GLU A 70 0.22 -0.72 -20.93
N CYS A 71 -0.91 -0.02 -21.03
CA CYS A 71 -0.97 1.30 -21.68
C CYS A 71 -0.39 2.42 -20.79
N LEU A 72 -0.27 2.21 -19.48
CA LEU A 72 0.31 3.18 -18.56
C LEU A 72 1.83 3.19 -18.70
N GLN A 73 2.39 4.32 -19.10
CA GLN A 73 3.84 4.53 -19.21
C GLN A 73 4.37 5.50 -18.15
N GLY A 74 3.54 6.48 -17.76
CA GLY A 74 3.85 7.48 -16.74
C GLY A 74 2.83 7.49 -15.60
N ILE A 75 3.31 7.52 -14.36
CA ILE A 75 2.51 7.59 -13.13
C ILE A 75 3.12 8.59 -12.15
N THR A 76 2.38 8.96 -11.11
CA THR A 76 2.96 9.76 -10.01
C THR A 76 3.68 8.86 -9.01
N PHE A 77 4.56 9.43 -8.18
CA PHE A 77 5.15 8.66 -7.07
C PHE A 77 4.11 8.26 -5.99
N HIS A 78 2.87 8.75 -6.07
CA HIS A 78 1.78 8.34 -5.18
C HIS A 78 1.19 6.97 -5.55
N ASP A 79 1.45 6.47 -6.75
CA ASP A 79 0.95 5.18 -7.27
C ASP A 79 1.84 3.99 -6.89
N THR A 80 2.98 4.25 -6.27
CA THR A 80 4.06 3.27 -5.97
C THR A 80 3.70 2.16 -4.97
N ARG A 81 2.49 2.19 -4.40
CA ARG A 81 1.93 1.10 -3.57
C ARG A 81 1.23 0.01 -4.37
N LEU A 82 0.85 0.32 -5.60
CA LEU A 82 0.15 -0.62 -6.47
C LEU A 82 1.21 -1.55 -7.05
N ALA A 83 1.20 -2.82 -6.66
CA ALA A 83 2.19 -3.79 -7.13
C ALA A 83 2.23 -3.85 -8.67
N GLU A 84 1.08 -3.70 -9.33
CA GLU A 84 0.93 -3.66 -10.79
C GLU A 84 1.51 -2.38 -11.44
N ALA A 85 1.81 -1.35 -10.65
CA ALA A 85 2.46 -0.12 -11.09
C ALA A 85 3.99 -0.17 -10.95
N ASN A 86 4.56 -1.27 -10.44
CA ASN A 86 6.00 -1.44 -10.36
C ASN A 86 6.63 -1.44 -11.76
N GLY A 87 7.75 -0.72 -11.91
CA GLY A 87 8.47 -0.57 -13.18
C GLY A 87 7.95 0.53 -14.10
N LYS A 88 6.82 1.19 -13.78
CA LYS A 88 6.32 2.34 -14.55
C LYS A 88 7.18 3.59 -14.30
N THR A 89 7.28 4.49 -15.28
CA THR A 89 8.07 5.73 -15.13
C THR A 89 7.35 6.69 -14.21
N ILE A 90 8.06 7.21 -13.20
CA ILE A 90 7.51 8.23 -12.29
C ILE A 90 7.64 9.59 -12.95
N VAL A 91 6.55 10.25 -13.30
CA VAL A 91 6.59 11.56 -13.97
C VAL A 91 6.53 12.74 -13.00
N GLY A 92 6.68 12.51 -11.69
CA GLY A 92 6.66 13.54 -10.64
C GLY A 92 5.58 13.30 -9.59
N GLY A 93 5.24 14.35 -8.86
CA GLY A 93 4.19 14.35 -7.85
C GLY A 93 2.80 14.62 -8.42
N PHE A 94 1.78 14.46 -7.58
CA PHE A 94 0.42 14.86 -7.91
C PHE A 94 0.30 16.39 -8.00
N LEU A 95 0.98 17.14 -7.14
CA LEU A 95 0.95 18.62 -7.19
C LEU A 95 1.96 19.19 -8.18
N THR A 96 3.06 18.47 -8.37
CA THR A 96 4.30 18.92 -9.03
C THR A 96 4.77 17.86 -10.03
N PRO A 97 3.97 17.57 -11.07
CA PRO A 97 4.41 16.73 -12.18
C PRO A 97 5.55 17.40 -12.97
N SER A 98 6.34 16.60 -13.69
CA SER A 98 7.49 17.03 -14.50
C SER A 98 7.15 16.99 -15.99
N PRO A 99 6.84 18.13 -16.62
CA PRO A 99 6.43 18.18 -18.02
C PRO A 99 7.50 17.65 -18.98
N ILE A 100 8.78 17.93 -18.72
CA ILE A 100 9.92 17.42 -19.50
C ILE A 100 9.93 15.89 -19.49
N ARG A 101 9.74 15.28 -18.31
CA ARG A 101 9.72 13.82 -18.19
C ARG A 101 8.48 13.23 -18.85
N MET A 102 7.33 13.90 -18.75
CA MET A 102 6.11 13.48 -19.44
C MET A 102 6.32 13.47 -20.97
N MET A 103 6.89 14.54 -21.53
CA MET A 103 7.18 14.62 -22.97
C MET A 103 8.17 13.56 -23.45
N SER A 104 9.17 13.21 -22.63
CA SER A 104 10.14 12.15 -22.98
C SER A 104 9.52 10.77 -23.21
N LEU A 105 8.29 10.55 -22.73
CA LEU A 105 7.55 9.30 -22.92
C LEU A 105 6.72 9.28 -24.21
N ASP A 106 6.69 10.38 -24.97
CA ASP A 106 5.89 10.56 -26.18
C ASP A 106 4.42 10.12 -25.96
N PRO A 107 3.68 10.78 -25.05
CA PRO A 107 2.37 10.31 -24.64
C PRO A 107 1.34 10.46 -25.76
N ASP A 108 0.35 9.57 -25.77
CA ASP A 108 -0.83 9.68 -26.64
C ASP A 108 -2.13 9.97 -25.87
N LEU A 109 -2.05 10.05 -24.54
CA LEU A 109 -3.11 10.56 -23.66
C LEU A 109 -2.49 10.96 -22.30
N VAL A 110 -2.86 12.14 -21.80
CA VAL A 110 -2.53 12.58 -20.45
C VAL A 110 -3.81 12.74 -19.63
N LEU A 111 -3.90 12.03 -18.52
CA LEU A 111 -5.03 12.13 -17.58
C LEU A 111 -4.67 13.07 -16.44
N VAL A 112 -5.51 14.08 -16.24
CA VAL A 112 -5.33 15.14 -15.25
C VAL A 112 -6.57 15.33 -14.39
N SER A 113 -6.39 16.06 -13.30
CA SER A 113 -7.46 16.68 -12.51
C SER A 113 -7.35 18.20 -12.60
N SER A 114 -8.36 18.92 -12.11
CA SER A 114 -8.49 20.38 -12.14
C SER A 114 -7.36 21.11 -11.40
N ILE A 115 -6.56 20.41 -10.59
CA ILE A 115 -5.39 20.99 -9.91
C ILE A 115 -4.21 21.18 -10.87
N HIS A 116 -4.12 20.40 -11.95
CA HIS A 116 -2.98 20.38 -12.87
C HIS A 116 -3.09 21.45 -13.96
N ARG A 117 -3.57 22.66 -13.63
CA ARG A 117 -3.81 23.74 -14.60
C ARG A 117 -2.55 24.13 -15.36
N THR A 118 -1.39 24.10 -14.70
CA THR A 118 -0.09 24.38 -15.32
C THR A 118 0.23 23.38 -16.43
N VAL A 119 0.05 22.08 -16.17
CA VAL A 119 0.25 21.03 -17.19
C VAL A 119 -0.75 21.18 -18.33
N GLN A 120 -2.02 21.45 -18.02
CA GLN A 120 -3.04 21.68 -19.04
C GLN A 120 -2.70 22.86 -19.95
N ALA A 121 -2.17 23.95 -19.38
CA ALA A 121 -1.75 25.12 -20.13
C ALA A 121 -0.52 24.83 -20.99
N GLU A 122 0.48 24.14 -20.43
CA GLU A 122 1.71 23.79 -21.14
C GLU A 122 1.47 22.83 -22.30
N PHE A 123 0.57 21.85 -22.14
CA PHE A 123 0.28 20.87 -23.18
C PHE A 123 -0.84 21.30 -24.13
N ARG A 124 -1.31 22.54 -24.02
CA ARG A 124 -2.30 23.09 -24.94
C ARG A 124 -1.72 23.17 -26.35
N GLY A 125 -2.42 22.57 -27.32
CA GLY A 125 -1.99 22.57 -28.72
C GLY A 125 -1.01 21.45 -29.09
N HIS A 126 -0.62 20.60 -28.14
CA HIS A 126 0.09 19.36 -28.46
C HIS A 126 -0.82 18.37 -29.22
N PRO A 127 -0.23 17.46 -30.01
CA PRO A 127 -0.99 16.52 -30.85
C PRO A 127 -1.71 15.43 -30.05
N PHE A 128 -1.40 15.27 -28.76
CA PHE A 128 -2.05 14.32 -27.88
C PHE A 128 -3.12 15.01 -26.99
N PRO A 129 -4.23 14.32 -26.72
CA PRO A 129 -5.28 14.83 -25.85
C PRO A 129 -4.86 14.87 -24.37
N VAL A 130 -5.29 15.92 -23.68
CA VAL A 130 -5.25 16.05 -22.22
C VAL A 130 -6.69 15.97 -21.72
N LEU A 131 -6.96 14.99 -20.85
CA LEU A 131 -8.32 14.64 -20.41
C LEU A 131 -8.45 14.89 -18.90
N GLU A 132 -9.28 15.87 -18.52
CA GLU A 132 -9.56 16.20 -17.13
C GLU A 132 -10.68 15.30 -16.56
N LEU A 133 -10.37 14.47 -15.56
CA LEU A 133 -11.36 13.65 -14.86
C LEU A 133 -11.36 13.94 -13.35
N GLU A 134 -12.54 14.29 -12.84
CA GLU A 134 -12.79 14.57 -11.43
C GLU A 134 -13.67 13.48 -10.81
N SER A 135 -13.45 13.20 -9.53
CA SER A 135 -14.29 12.29 -8.74
C SER A 135 -14.77 12.99 -7.47
N ARG A 136 -15.82 13.83 -7.57
CA ARG A 136 -16.40 14.56 -6.43
C ARG A 136 -17.54 13.81 -5.75
N SER A 137 -18.04 12.74 -6.36
CA SER A 137 -19.06 11.87 -5.77
C SER A 137 -18.81 10.39 -6.10
N ILE A 138 -19.56 9.49 -5.44
CA ILE A 138 -19.60 8.07 -5.83
C ILE A 138 -20.15 7.91 -7.27
N SER A 139 -21.07 8.78 -7.69
CA SER A 139 -21.61 8.76 -9.04
C SER A 139 -20.54 9.12 -10.08
N ASP A 140 -19.65 10.05 -9.75
CA ASP A 140 -18.54 10.45 -10.62
C ASP A 140 -17.54 9.31 -10.79
N LEU A 141 -17.26 8.56 -9.71
CA LEU A 141 -16.47 7.34 -9.77
C LEU A 141 -17.05 6.36 -10.80
N TYR A 142 -18.36 6.11 -10.80
CA TYR A 142 -18.97 5.23 -11.79
C TYR A 142 -18.86 5.77 -13.21
N ARG A 143 -19.01 7.08 -13.42
CA ARG A 143 -18.81 7.70 -14.74
C ARG A 143 -17.37 7.54 -15.22
N ASN A 144 -16.38 7.76 -14.34
CA ASN A 144 -14.97 7.61 -14.67
C ASN A 144 -14.62 6.14 -14.99
N ILE A 145 -15.16 5.17 -14.26
CA ILE A 145 -14.97 3.73 -14.57
C ILE A 145 -15.54 3.40 -15.95
N ARG A 146 -16.75 3.87 -16.29
CA ARG A 146 -17.36 3.64 -17.61
C ARG A 146 -16.57 4.28 -18.73
N LEU A 147 -16.18 5.54 -18.54
CA LEU A 147 -15.43 6.29 -19.55
C LEU A 147 -14.07 5.65 -19.81
N LEU A 148 -13.33 5.27 -18.77
CA LEU A 148 -12.06 4.54 -18.94
C LEU A 148 -12.31 3.15 -19.54
N GLY A 149 -13.41 2.48 -19.18
CA GLY A 149 -13.86 1.25 -19.84
C GLY A 149 -14.12 1.42 -21.32
N GLU A 150 -14.62 2.57 -21.75
CA GLU A 150 -14.80 2.90 -23.17
C GLU A 150 -13.46 3.21 -23.86
N ILE A 151 -12.65 4.09 -23.28
CA ILE A 151 -11.34 4.50 -23.82
C ILE A 151 -10.42 3.29 -24.05
N PHE A 152 -10.43 2.34 -23.10
CA PHE A 152 -9.56 1.16 -23.15
C PHE A 152 -10.24 -0.10 -23.69
N ASP A 153 -11.45 -0.03 -24.24
CA ASP A 153 -12.18 -1.20 -24.75
C ASP A 153 -12.30 -2.33 -23.70
N LYS A 154 -12.73 -1.92 -22.50
CA LYS A 154 -12.97 -2.73 -21.31
C LYS A 154 -14.38 -2.50 -20.74
N LYS A 155 -15.35 -2.18 -21.59
CA LYS A 155 -16.74 -1.86 -21.19
C LYS A 155 -17.37 -2.95 -20.32
N ALA A 156 -17.21 -4.23 -20.69
CA ALA A 156 -17.72 -5.36 -19.91
C ALA A 156 -17.09 -5.42 -18.50
N THR A 157 -15.76 -5.34 -18.41
CA THR A 157 -15.03 -5.31 -17.14
C THR A 157 -15.40 -4.09 -16.30
N ALA A 158 -15.62 -2.93 -16.92
CA ALA A 158 -16.06 -1.72 -16.23
C ALA A 158 -17.42 -1.90 -15.55
N GLU A 159 -18.40 -2.49 -16.24
CA GLU A 159 -19.71 -2.78 -15.63
C GLU A 159 -19.62 -3.86 -14.54
N GLU A 160 -18.77 -4.89 -14.71
CA GLU A 160 -18.49 -5.86 -13.64
C GLU A 160 -17.95 -5.19 -12.37
N VAL A 161 -16.98 -4.27 -12.52
CA VAL A 161 -16.42 -3.51 -11.40
C VAL A 161 -17.48 -2.63 -10.73
N ILE A 162 -18.34 -1.96 -11.51
CA ILE A 162 -19.42 -1.13 -10.98
C ILE A 162 -20.45 -1.99 -10.23
N LEU A 163 -20.81 -3.15 -10.77
CA LEU A 163 -21.70 -4.11 -10.11
C LEU A 163 -21.13 -4.61 -8.78
N GLU A 164 -19.82 -4.88 -8.72
CA GLU A 164 -19.10 -5.24 -7.49
C GLU A 164 -19.20 -4.12 -6.44
N LEU A 165 -18.88 -2.88 -6.83
CA LEU A 165 -18.95 -1.70 -5.96
C LEU A 165 -20.37 -1.48 -5.42
N HIS A 166 -21.38 -1.52 -6.30
CA HIS A 166 -22.78 -1.43 -5.90
C HIS A 166 -23.19 -2.54 -4.94
N GLY A 167 -22.75 -3.78 -5.18
CA GLY A 167 -23.03 -4.91 -4.30
C GLY A 167 -22.51 -4.69 -2.88
N LYS A 168 -21.26 -4.22 -2.76
CA LYS A 168 -20.63 -3.90 -1.48
C LYS A 168 -21.33 -2.74 -0.77
N LEU A 169 -21.66 -1.65 -1.46
CA LEU A 169 -22.37 -0.51 -0.86
C LEU A 169 -23.79 -0.87 -0.40
N ARG A 170 -24.55 -1.63 -1.21
CA ARG A 170 -25.88 -2.13 -0.82
C ARG A 170 -25.83 -3.05 0.40
N LEU A 171 -24.77 -3.84 0.54
CA LEU A 171 -24.58 -4.66 1.73
C LEU A 171 -24.42 -3.78 2.98
N VAL A 172 -23.59 -2.74 2.90
CA VAL A 172 -23.41 -1.78 3.99
C VAL A 172 -24.73 -1.08 4.30
N GLU A 173 -25.45 -0.59 3.29
CA GLU A 173 -26.76 0.03 3.44
C GLU A 173 -27.75 -0.87 4.20
N ARG A 174 -27.89 -2.14 3.80
CA ARG A 174 -28.75 -3.11 4.50
C ARG A 174 -28.33 -3.38 5.95
N LYS A 175 -27.03 -3.34 6.26
CA LYS A 175 -26.55 -3.44 7.66
C LYS A 175 -26.90 -2.18 8.45
N ILE A 176 -26.72 -1.03 7.81
CA ILE A 176 -27.04 0.29 8.35
C ILE A 176 -28.54 0.37 8.65
N GLU A 177 -29.44 -0.13 7.81
CA GLU A 177 -30.90 -0.21 8.07
C GLU A 177 -31.28 -0.95 9.36
N ARG A 178 -30.43 -1.88 9.85
CA ARG A 178 -30.64 -2.57 11.14
C ARG A 178 -30.31 -1.71 12.36
N ILE A 179 -29.77 -0.52 12.14
CA ILE A 179 -29.39 0.44 13.18
C ILE A 179 -30.44 1.55 13.22
N PRO A 180 -31.05 1.82 14.38
CA PRO A 180 -32.02 2.90 14.55
C PRO A 180 -31.47 4.27 14.09
N GLY A 181 -32.32 5.09 13.47
CA GLY A 181 -31.93 6.41 12.97
C GLY A 181 -31.34 7.34 14.05
N ASN A 182 -31.83 7.25 15.28
CA ASN A 182 -31.30 8.01 16.42
C ASN A 182 -29.92 7.52 16.92
N ALA A 183 -29.46 6.34 16.48
CA ALA A 183 -28.15 5.79 16.81
C ALA A 183 -27.07 6.16 15.79
N ARG A 184 -27.44 6.85 14.70
CA ARG A 184 -26.52 7.35 13.66
C ARG A 184 -25.51 8.32 14.26
N LYS A 185 -24.24 8.17 13.89
CA LYS A 185 -23.13 8.94 14.44
C LYS A 185 -22.79 10.14 13.56
N ARG A 186 -22.49 11.26 14.21
CA ARG A 186 -21.88 12.43 13.58
C ARG A 186 -20.39 12.15 13.35
N VAL A 187 -19.94 12.22 12.10
CA VAL A 187 -18.57 11.85 11.69
C VAL A 187 -17.95 13.01 10.91
N VAL A 188 -16.70 13.35 11.22
CA VAL A 188 -15.90 14.35 10.47
C VAL A 188 -14.65 13.68 9.91
N ARG A 189 -14.26 14.07 8.69
CA ARG A 189 -12.95 13.77 8.15
C ARG A 189 -11.98 14.91 8.47
N PHE A 190 -10.90 14.60 9.17
CA PHE A 190 -9.79 15.53 9.42
C PHE A 190 -8.82 15.51 8.23
N MET A 191 -8.43 16.69 7.73
CA MET A 191 -7.53 16.85 6.57
C MET A 191 -6.34 17.78 6.86
N GLY A 192 -6.01 17.99 8.13
CA GLY A 192 -4.94 18.87 8.57
C GLY A 192 -5.41 20.14 9.27
N ILE A 193 -4.49 21.10 9.38
CA ILE A 193 -4.68 22.36 10.09
C ILE A 193 -4.27 23.52 9.17
N SER A 194 -5.10 24.55 9.09
CA SER A 194 -4.80 25.80 8.40
C SER A 194 -5.27 26.97 9.25
N HIS A 195 -4.45 28.02 9.39
CA HIS A 195 -4.77 29.21 10.21
C HIS A 195 -5.30 28.90 11.62
N ASN A 196 -4.71 27.91 12.29
CA ASN A 196 -5.16 27.41 13.60
C ASN A 196 -6.62 26.88 13.63
N ARG A 197 -7.11 26.39 12.48
CA ARG A 197 -8.42 25.77 12.27
C ARG A 197 -8.22 24.38 11.67
N ILE A 198 -9.18 23.49 11.91
CA ILE A 198 -9.20 22.18 11.27
C ILE A 198 -9.65 22.34 9.83
N THR A 199 -9.06 21.58 8.92
CA THR A 199 -9.57 21.42 7.56
C THR A 199 -10.36 20.11 7.42
N THR A 200 -11.46 20.18 6.68
CA THR A 200 -12.41 19.07 6.42
C THR A 200 -12.87 19.15 4.95
N PRO A 201 -13.47 18.09 4.38
CA PRO A 201 -14.06 18.20 3.05
C PRO A 201 -15.30 19.10 3.04
N GLY A 202 -15.51 19.82 1.93
CA GLY A 202 -16.73 20.60 1.68
C GLY A 202 -17.98 19.74 1.52
N ASP A 203 -19.15 20.35 1.54
CA ASP A 203 -20.45 19.66 1.56
C ASP A 203 -20.68 18.78 0.30
N ASP A 204 -20.01 19.11 -0.81
CA ASP A 204 -20.05 18.49 -2.14
C ASP A 204 -18.92 17.48 -2.41
N SER A 205 -18.15 17.08 -1.40
CA SER A 205 -17.03 16.15 -1.55
C SER A 205 -17.43 14.68 -1.44
N PHE A 206 -16.72 13.81 -2.17
CA PHE A 206 -16.90 12.37 -2.16
C PHE A 206 -16.62 11.75 -0.79
N GLN A 207 -15.78 12.38 0.03
CA GLN A 207 -15.48 11.90 1.37
C GLN A 207 -16.68 12.07 2.30
N ASN A 208 -17.50 13.10 2.08
CA ASN A 208 -18.79 13.23 2.75
C ASN A 208 -19.81 12.22 2.20
N ASP A 209 -19.74 11.84 0.92
CA ASP A 209 -20.52 10.71 0.39
C ASP A 209 -20.12 9.39 1.04
N PHE A 210 -18.83 9.15 1.28
CA PHE A 210 -18.38 7.95 1.99
C PHE A 210 -18.89 7.91 3.43
N ILE A 211 -18.90 9.05 4.14
CA ILE A 211 -19.51 9.15 5.46
C ILE A 211 -20.99 8.77 5.40
N ARG A 212 -21.74 9.34 4.45
CA ARG A 212 -23.18 9.05 4.28
C ARG A 212 -23.43 7.58 3.94
N ALA A 213 -22.66 7.03 3.01
CA ALA A 213 -22.75 5.63 2.59
C ALA A 213 -22.38 4.65 3.73
N ALA A 214 -21.48 5.06 4.63
CA ALA A 214 -21.18 4.32 5.85
C ALA A 214 -22.25 4.48 6.95
N GLY A 215 -23.34 5.21 6.67
CA GLY A 215 -24.41 5.52 7.62
C GLY A 215 -24.06 6.62 8.62
N GLY A 216 -22.96 7.35 8.45
CA GLY A 216 -22.61 8.51 9.26
C GLY A 216 -23.32 9.79 8.81
N ILE A 217 -23.33 10.79 9.69
CA ILE A 217 -23.84 12.14 9.41
C ILE A 217 -22.62 13.05 9.28
N PRO A 218 -22.27 13.58 8.09
CA PRO A 218 -21.19 14.54 7.93
C PRO A 218 -21.63 15.96 8.37
N PRO A 219 -20.69 16.89 8.62
CA PRO A 219 -21.04 18.29 8.85
C PRO A 219 -21.71 18.89 7.61
N ARG A 220 -22.54 19.92 7.82
CA ARG A 220 -23.11 20.77 6.78
C ARG A 220 -22.66 22.19 7.06
N LEU A 221 -21.57 22.60 6.41
CA LEU A 221 -20.91 23.88 6.68
C LEU A 221 -21.41 25.01 5.76
N GLY A 222 -22.13 24.67 4.67
CA GLY A 222 -22.46 25.62 3.62
C GLY A 222 -21.22 26.05 2.82
N LYS A 223 -20.16 25.24 2.85
CA LYS A 223 -18.87 25.48 2.17
C LYS A 223 -18.63 24.36 1.16
N HIS A 224 -18.18 24.71 -0.04
CA HIS A 224 -17.93 23.77 -1.13
C HIS A 224 -16.43 23.67 -1.46
N GLY A 225 -16.02 22.54 -2.04
CA GLY A 225 -14.66 22.27 -2.49
C GLY A 225 -13.96 21.14 -1.75
N ASN A 226 -12.76 20.80 -2.25
CA ASN A 226 -11.99 19.64 -1.78
C ASN A 226 -11.51 19.77 -0.33
N VAL A 227 -11.28 21.00 0.13
CA VAL A 227 -10.79 21.33 1.48
C VAL A 227 -11.42 22.64 1.92
N VAL A 228 -12.08 22.64 3.08
CA VAL A 228 -12.68 23.84 3.70
C VAL A 228 -12.25 23.92 5.16
N GLU A 229 -12.16 25.13 5.69
CA GLU A 229 -11.87 25.34 7.10
C GLU A 229 -13.11 25.18 7.98
N MET A 230 -12.93 24.56 9.14
CA MET A 230 -13.94 24.41 10.19
C MET A 230 -13.50 25.17 11.43
N THR A 231 -14.33 26.08 11.92
CA THR A 231 -14.05 26.85 13.14
C THR A 231 -14.27 26.01 14.40
N VAL A 232 -13.74 26.47 15.54
CA VAL A 232 -13.99 25.80 16.84
C VAL A 232 -15.48 25.86 17.23
N GLU A 233 -16.18 26.93 16.86
CA GLU A 233 -17.63 27.08 17.08
C GLU A 233 -18.42 26.09 16.22
N GLU A 234 -18.07 25.97 14.93
CA GLU A 234 -18.64 24.97 14.03
C GLU A 234 -18.38 23.55 14.55
N TRP A 235 -17.16 23.29 15.03
CA TRP A 235 -16.75 22.01 15.62
C TRP A 235 -17.57 21.64 16.87
N LYS A 236 -17.70 22.58 17.80
CA LYS A 236 -18.52 22.41 19.02
C LYS A 236 -19.99 22.26 18.69
N ARG A 237 -20.53 23.05 17.76
CA ARG A 237 -21.93 22.97 17.32
C ARG A 237 -22.23 21.62 16.67
N PHE A 238 -21.32 21.13 15.84
CA PHE A 238 -21.45 19.82 15.23
C PHE A 238 -21.27 18.67 16.23
N ASN A 239 -20.38 18.85 17.22
CA ASN A 239 -20.05 17.88 18.26
C ASN A 239 -19.83 16.45 17.68
N PRO A 240 -18.75 16.22 16.91
CA PRO A 240 -18.52 14.92 16.28
C PRO A 240 -18.44 13.80 17.32
N GLN A 241 -18.93 12.62 16.94
CA GLN A 241 -18.88 11.39 17.73
C GLN A 241 -17.79 10.43 17.26
N ALA A 242 -17.34 10.59 16.02
CA ALA A 242 -16.13 9.99 15.48
C ALA A 242 -15.41 10.99 14.58
N VAL A 243 -14.09 10.93 14.57
CA VAL A 243 -13.24 11.68 13.66
C VAL A 243 -12.38 10.66 12.94
N TYR A 244 -12.25 10.74 11.62
CA TYR A 244 -11.26 9.94 10.91
C TYR A 244 -10.29 10.80 10.12
N GLY A 245 -9.01 10.42 10.15
CA GLY A 245 -7.96 11.03 9.34
C GLY A 245 -7.24 9.97 8.50
N CYS A 246 -6.22 10.40 7.75
CA CYS A 246 -5.28 9.46 7.17
C CYS A 246 -4.09 9.20 8.10
N GLY A 247 -3.37 8.09 7.93
CA GLY A 247 -2.23 7.67 8.77
C GLY A 247 -1.26 8.79 9.20
N ALA A 248 -0.90 9.69 8.28
CA ALA A 248 0.01 10.80 8.53
C ALA A 248 -0.55 11.87 9.50
N ASP A 249 -1.87 11.96 9.60
CA ASP A 249 -2.55 12.99 10.39
C ASP A 249 -2.80 12.55 11.83
N ARG A 250 -2.57 11.29 12.20
CA ARG A 250 -3.02 10.76 13.50
C ARG A 250 -2.40 11.51 14.68
N GLU A 251 -1.09 11.69 14.67
CA GLU A 251 -0.37 12.36 15.76
C GLU A 251 -0.68 13.87 15.78
N THR A 252 -0.66 14.50 14.60
CA THR A 252 -1.02 15.92 14.41
C THR A 252 -2.45 16.20 14.89
N ALA A 253 -3.40 15.36 14.50
CA ALA A 253 -4.79 15.44 14.94
C ALA A 253 -4.90 15.23 16.44
N ALA A 254 -4.23 14.22 17.02
CA ALA A 254 -4.27 13.98 18.46
C ALA A 254 -3.73 15.17 19.27
N LYS A 255 -2.58 15.73 18.88
CA LYS A 255 -1.96 16.90 19.54
C LYS A 255 -2.80 18.17 19.39
N PHE A 256 -3.38 18.39 18.21
CA PHE A 256 -4.20 19.59 17.99
C PHE A 256 -5.55 19.49 18.68
N LEU A 257 -6.21 18.33 18.59
CA LEU A 257 -7.51 18.08 19.20
C LEU A 257 -7.48 18.03 20.73
N SER A 258 -6.31 17.91 21.35
CA SER A 258 -6.18 18.02 22.81
C SER A 258 -6.24 19.46 23.34
N GLN A 259 -6.14 20.47 22.45
CA GLN A 259 -6.20 21.87 22.85
C GLN A 259 -7.58 22.28 23.38
N PRO A 260 -7.66 23.29 24.27
CA PRO A 260 -8.92 23.84 24.75
C PRO A 260 -9.86 24.22 23.60
N GLY A 261 -11.14 23.92 23.74
CA GLY A 261 -12.14 24.13 22.69
C GLY A 261 -12.32 22.94 21.74
N TRP A 262 -11.24 22.30 21.32
CA TRP A 262 -11.30 21.14 20.42
C TRP A 262 -11.57 19.82 21.16
N ASN A 263 -11.04 19.68 22.37
CA ASN A 263 -11.14 18.47 23.19
C ASN A 263 -12.52 18.24 23.86
N GLU A 264 -13.44 19.21 23.75
CA GLU A 264 -14.73 19.19 24.45
C GLU A 264 -15.79 18.33 23.75
N VAL A 265 -15.55 17.88 22.52
CA VAL A 265 -16.51 17.10 21.75
C VAL A 265 -16.46 15.61 22.10
N GLU A 266 -17.55 14.90 21.82
CA GLU A 266 -17.73 13.50 22.21
C GLU A 266 -16.62 12.59 21.63
N ALA A 267 -16.23 12.79 20.38
CA ALA A 267 -15.21 11.98 19.72
C ALA A 267 -13.86 12.01 20.47
N VAL A 268 -13.41 13.18 20.91
CA VAL A 268 -12.13 13.32 21.62
C VAL A 268 -12.23 12.74 23.03
N ARG A 269 -13.31 13.06 23.76
CA ARG A 269 -13.54 12.54 25.12
C ARG A 269 -13.62 11.01 25.18
N LYS A 270 -14.18 10.38 24.13
CA LYS A 270 -14.32 8.92 24.02
C LYS A 270 -13.18 8.25 23.26
N GLY A 271 -12.16 9.00 22.83
CA GLY A 271 -11.03 8.47 22.06
C GLY A 271 -11.40 7.88 20.70
N LYS A 272 -12.51 8.31 20.08
CA LYS A 272 -12.97 7.85 18.75
C LYS A 272 -12.31 8.67 17.63
N ILE A 273 -10.97 8.74 17.67
CA ILE A 273 -10.12 9.31 16.62
C ILE A 273 -9.56 8.13 15.82
N LEU A 274 -10.14 7.90 14.66
CA LEU A 274 -9.85 6.79 13.76
C LEU A 274 -8.80 7.20 12.73
N SER A 275 -7.98 6.24 12.30
CA SER A 275 -6.98 6.45 11.26
C SER A 275 -7.11 5.35 10.23
N PHE A 276 -7.05 5.73 8.95
CA PHE A 276 -7.12 4.81 7.83
C PHE A 276 -6.02 5.12 6.80
N PRO A 277 -5.67 4.17 5.91
CA PRO A 277 -4.71 4.43 4.84
C PRO A 277 -5.12 5.61 3.95
N CYS A 278 -4.16 6.49 3.64
CA CYS A 278 -4.36 7.66 2.78
C CYS A 278 -4.93 7.27 1.41
N ASP A 279 -4.48 6.16 0.84
CA ASP A 279 -4.95 5.69 -0.47
C ASP A 279 -6.45 5.31 -0.48
N LEU A 280 -7.04 5.03 0.69
CA LEU A 280 -8.47 4.72 0.83
C LEU A 280 -9.31 5.96 1.16
N THR A 281 -8.73 6.93 1.87
CA THR A 281 -9.46 8.12 2.34
C THR A 281 -9.36 9.31 1.36
N CYS A 282 -8.25 9.42 0.64
CA CYS A 282 -7.94 10.54 -0.25
C CYS A 282 -8.27 10.28 -1.72
N ARG A 283 -8.79 9.09 -2.06
CA ARG A 283 -9.07 8.69 -3.44
C ARG A 283 -10.48 8.13 -3.57
N SER A 284 -11.18 8.49 -4.64
CA SER A 284 -12.42 7.87 -5.05
C SER A 284 -12.13 6.94 -6.23
N SER A 285 -12.01 5.64 -5.96
CA SER A 285 -11.56 4.62 -6.91
C SER A 285 -12.16 3.24 -6.59
N VAL A 286 -11.63 2.18 -7.19
CA VAL A 286 -12.16 0.80 -7.13
C VAL A 286 -12.17 0.18 -5.72
N ARG A 287 -11.49 0.80 -4.75
CA ARG A 287 -11.45 0.38 -3.33
C ARG A 287 -12.39 1.20 -2.43
N SER A 288 -13.15 2.14 -2.98
CA SER A 288 -14.00 3.03 -2.18
C SER A 288 -15.10 2.32 -1.41
N ALA A 289 -15.71 1.27 -1.98
CA ALA A 289 -16.71 0.49 -1.27
C ALA A 289 -16.12 -0.34 -0.11
N ASP A 290 -14.87 -0.81 -0.24
CA ASP A 290 -14.16 -1.50 0.83
C ASP A 290 -13.86 -0.54 1.99
N PHE A 291 -13.46 0.70 1.68
CA PHE A 291 -13.30 1.75 2.68
C PHE A 291 -14.62 2.10 3.38
N VAL A 292 -15.72 2.27 2.64
CA VAL A 292 -17.04 2.54 3.22
C VAL A 292 -17.46 1.41 4.17
N ALA A 293 -17.25 0.15 3.79
CA ALA A 293 -17.54 -1.00 4.64
C ALA A 293 -16.71 -1.01 5.93
N TRP A 294 -15.41 -0.69 5.83
CA TRP A 294 -14.52 -0.61 6.98
C TRP A 294 -14.89 0.57 7.90
N LEU A 295 -15.13 1.75 7.35
CA LEU A 295 -15.58 2.92 8.11
C LEU A 295 -16.89 2.62 8.85
N ALA A 296 -17.86 2.02 8.17
CA ALA A 296 -19.15 1.66 8.77
C ALA A 296 -18.99 0.69 9.94
N SER A 297 -18.20 -0.37 9.77
CA SER A 297 -18.02 -1.38 10.83
C SER A 297 -17.20 -0.88 12.00
N THR A 298 -16.28 0.07 11.80
CA THR A 298 -15.52 0.70 12.88
C THR A 298 -16.35 1.74 13.65
N VAL A 299 -17.22 2.49 12.96
CA VAL A 299 -18.12 3.48 13.58
C VAL A 299 -19.26 2.79 14.36
N TYR A 300 -19.74 1.65 13.85
CA TYR A 300 -20.89 0.90 14.39
C TYR A 300 -20.52 -0.53 14.83
N ASP A 301 -19.35 -0.69 15.43
CA ASP A 301 -18.79 -1.99 15.82
C ASP A 301 -19.75 -2.80 16.74
N ASP A 302 -20.40 -2.16 17.71
CA ASP A 302 -21.47 -2.77 18.53
C ASP A 302 -22.55 -3.44 17.67
N ALA A 303 -23.10 -2.67 16.74
CA ALA A 303 -24.23 -3.11 15.94
C ALA A 303 -23.82 -4.13 14.88
N PHE A 304 -22.62 -4.01 14.33
CA PHE A 304 -22.11 -4.94 13.32
C PHE A 304 -21.75 -6.31 13.91
N ALA A 305 -21.41 -6.37 15.20
CA ALA A 305 -21.13 -7.62 15.93
C ALA A 305 -22.39 -8.40 16.33
N MET A 306 -23.57 -7.76 16.37
CA MET A 306 -24.82 -8.41 16.77
C MET A 306 -25.33 -9.37 15.69
N GLU A 307 -25.59 -10.62 16.08
CA GLU A 307 -26.12 -11.64 15.17
C GLU A 307 -27.47 -11.24 14.54
N ARG A 308 -28.37 -10.64 15.33
CA ARG A 308 -29.67 -10.13 14.84
C ARG A 308 -29.57 -9.06 13.74
N ASN A 309 -28.41 -8.42 13.61
CA ASN A 309 -28.15 -7.39 12.61
C ASN A 309 -27.42 -7.96 11.37
N ARG A 310 -27.16 -9.27 11.32
CA ARG A 310 -26.61 -9.92 10.13
C ARG A 310 -27.64 -9.92 9.01
N VAL A 311 -27.13 -9.79 7.79
CA VAL A 311 -27.89 -9.47 6.59
C VAL A 311 -27.76 -10.58 5.55
N LEU A 312 -26.63 -11.27 5.55
CA LEU A 312 -26.33 -12.43 4.73
C LEU A 312 -26.22 -13.67 5.62
N ARG A 313 -26.63 -14.81 5.06
CA ARG A 313 -26.36 -16.11 5.67
C ARG A 313 -24.87 -16.43 5.53
N GLU A 314 -24.26 -16.84 6.62
CA GLU A 314 -22.88 -17.32 6.61
C GLU A 314 -22.80 -18.66 5.88
N LYS A 315 -21.92 -18.73 4.88
CA LYS A 315 -21.75 -19.89 4.01
C LYS A 315 -20.44 -19.81 3.24
N ARG A 316 -19.98 -20.97 2.74
CA ARG A 316 -18.98 -21.02 1.67
C ARG A 316 -19.60 -20.48 0.37
N ILE A 317 -18.88 -19.61 -0.32
CA ILE A 317 -19.32 -18.97 -1.57
C ILE A 317 -18.46 -19.36 -2.77
N GLY A 318 -17.22 -19.80 -2.54
CA GLY A 318 -16.30 -20.18 -3.61
C GLY A 318 -15.10 -20.96 -3.09
N THR A 319 -14.38 -21.61 -4.00
CA THR A 319 -13.12 -22.28 -3.70
C THR A 319 -12.17 -22.18 -4.88
N ARG A 320 -10.89 -21.93 -4.62
CA ARG A 320 -9.81 -21.97 -5.61
C ARG A 320 -8.74 -22.98 -5.19
N PRO A 321 -8.29 -23.90 -6.05
CA PRO A 321 -7.24 -24.86 -5.70
C PRO A 321 -5.90 -24.17 -5.45
N VAL A 322 -5.09 -24.79 -4.59
CA VAL A 322 -3.68 -24.45 -4.35
C VAL A 322 -2.85 -25.69 -4.65
N GLU A 323 -1.85 -25.57 -5.52
CA GLU A 323 -1.01 -26.70 -5.89
C GLU A 323 -0.06 -27.06 -4.74
N LEU A 324 -0.20 -28.28 -4.20
CA LEU A 324 0.60 -28.77 -3.09
C LEU A 324 0.78 -30.30 -3.21
N PRO A 325 1.69 -30.78 -4.09
CA PRO A 325 1.81 -32.19 -4.46
C PRO A 325 2.59 -32.99 -3.40
N LEU A 326 2.04 -33.06 -2.19
CA LEU A 326 2.52 -33.89 -1.09
C LEU A 326 1.56 -35.08 -0.92
N ASP A 327 2.09 -36.29 -0.82
CA ASP A 327 1.32 -37.55 -0.82
C ASP A 327 0.31 -37.69 0.33
N TYR A 328 0.48 -36.92 1.39
CA TYR A 328 -0.39 -36.89 2.57
C TYR A 328 -1.42 -35.76 2.55
N VAL A 329 -1.35 -34.85 1.58
CA VAL A 329 -2.32 -33.77 1.38
C VAL A 329 -3.45 -34.29 0.50
N ARG A 330 -4.66 -34.32 1.08
CA ARG A 330 -5.89 -34.70 0.37
C ARG A 330 -6.36 -33.56 -0.54
N SER A 331 -6.37 -32.34 -0.02
CA SER A 331 -6.75 -31.14 -0.77
C SER A 331 -6.07 -29.91 -0.18
N ALA A 332 -5.72 -28.95 -1.02
CA ALA A 332 -5.29 -27.62 -0.63
C ALA A 332 -6.04 -26.59 -1.46
N ARG A 333 -6.69 -25.63 -0.80
CA ARG A 333 -7.58 -24.66 -1.45
C ARG A 333 -7.71 -23.38 -0.65
N ILE A 334 -7.98 -22.29 -1.34
CA ILE A 334 -8.50 -21.07 -0.74
C ILE A 334 -10.02 -21.16 -0.78
N VAL A 335 -10.65 -21.20 0.40
CA VAL A 335 -12.09 -21.23 0.59
C VAL A 335 -12.57 -19.82 0.86
N GLU A 336 -13.50 -19.35 0.03
CA GLU A 336 -14.18 -18.08 0.24
C GLU A 336 -15.46 -18.31 1.03
N THR A 337 -15.65 -17.54 2.10
CA THR A 337 -16.78 -17.65 3.02
C THR A 337 -17.37 -16.28 3.30
N THR A 338 -18.68 -16.18 3.41
CA THR A 338 -19.33 -15.03 4.06
C THR A 338 -19.32 -15.26 5.56
N ILE A 339 -18.62 -14.40 6.33
CA ILE A 339 -18.58 -14.40 7.80
C ILE A 339 -18.74 -12.95 8.25
N PHE A 340 -19.61 -12.71 9.24
CA PHE A 340 -20.00 -11.35 9.67
C PHE A 340 -20.49 -10.45 8.52
N ASP A 341 -21.15 -11.06 7.53
CA ASP A 341 -21.61 -10.47 6.25
C ASP A 341 -20.51 -10.16 5.23
N PHE A 342 -19.23 -10.22 5.59
CA PHE A 342 -18.13 -9.85 4.70
C PHE A 342 -17.47 -11.08 4.06
N PRO A 343 -16.89 -10.94 2.86
CA PRO A 343 -16.11 -12.00 2.23
C PRO A 343 -14.79 -12.22 2.99
N ASN A 344 -14.60 -13.43 3.49
CA ASN A 344 -13.39 -13.91 4.16
C ASN A 344 -12.75 -14.99 3.28
N LYS A 345 -11.42 -15.14 3.36
CA LYS A 345 -10.66 -16.09 2.51
C LYS A 345 -9.77 -16.96 3.38
N THR A 346 -9.85 -18.26 3.22
CA THR A 346 -9.17 -19.20 4.11
C THR A 346 -8.34 -20.17 3.30
N LEU A 347 -7.02 -20.20 3.51
CA LEU A 347 -6.23 -21.35 3.08
C LEU A 347 -6.62 -22.54 3.96
N LEU A 348 -7.14 -23.59 3.34
CA LEU A 348 -7.52 -24.85 3.97
C LEU A 348 -6.73 -25.98 3.31
N ILE A 349 -5.95 -26.70 4.11
CA ILE A 349 -5.21 -27.89 3.71
C ILE A 349 -5.74 -29.05 4.52
N GLU A 350 -6.31 -30.04 3.85
CA GLU A 350 -6.86 -31.25 4.45
C GLU A 350 -5.93 -32.42 4.20
N PHE A 351 -5.74 -33.27 5.21
CA PHE A 351 -4.85 -34.42 5.12
C PHE A 351 -5.62 -35.72 4.86
N ILE A 352 -4.92 -36.70 4.27
CA ILE A 352 -5.45 -38.06 4.10
C ILE A 352 -5.56 -38.74 5.46
N GLU A 353 -4.50 -38.63 6.26
CA GLU A 353 -4.38 -39.15 7.63
C GLU A 353 -4.02 -38.03 8.61
N PRO A 354 -4.34 -38.18 9.92
CA PRO A 354 -3.99 -37.18 10.91
C PRO A 354 -2.48 -36.96 11.03
N GLN A 355 -2.06 -35.70 11.09
CA GLN A 355 -0.67 -35.27 11.24
C GLN A 355 -0.39 -34.73 12.65
N ARG A 356 0.89 -34.69 13.01
CA ARG A 356 1.42 -33.83 14.06
C ARG A 356 1.78 -32.46 13.50
N VAL A 357 1.52 -31.43 14.28
CA VAL A 357 1.90 -30.05 13.97
C VAL A 357 2.52 -29.38 15.18
N THR A 358 3.33 -28.35 14.94
CA THR A 358 3.75 -27.38 15.96
C THR A 358 3.39 -25.99 15.46
N SER A 359 2.55 -25.27 16.21
CA SER A 359 2.13 -23.90 15.93
C SER A 359 2.63 -22.96 17.02
N THR A 360 3.04 -21.74 16.66
CA THR A 360 3.33 -20.68 17.64
C THR A 360 2.08 -20.19 18.36
N LEU A 361 0.88 -20.41 17.79
CA LEU A 361 -0.39 -20.02 18.39
C LEU A 361 -0.95 -21.08 19.33
N GLU A 362 -0.84 -22.37 18.97
CA GLU A 362 -1.52 -23.48 19.68
C GLU A 362 -0.56 -24.53 20.28
N GLY A 363 0.76 -24.38 20.11
CA GLY A 363 1.75 -25.36 20.56
C GLY A 363 1.83 -26.63 19.71
N GLU A 364 2.39 -27.70 20.28
CA GLU A 364 2.42 -29.02 19.62
C GLU A 364 1.04 -29.70 19.74
N ARG A 365 0.49 -30.16 18.61
CA ARG A 365 -0.76 -30.93 18.56
C ARG A 365 -0.60 -32.18 17.71
N ARG A 366 -1.42 -33.19 18.02
CA ARG A 366 -1.51 -34.48 17.30
C ARG A 366 -2.94 -34.74 16.86
N GLY A 367 -3.13 -35.62 15.89
CA GLY A 367 -4.47 -35.97 15.41
C GLY A 367 -5.09 -34.89 14.51
N ILE A 368 -4.26 -33.99 13.95
CA ILE A 368 -4.72 -32.86 13.14
C ILE A 368 -5.04 -33.34 11.73
N ARG A 369 -6.29 -33.13 11.29
CA ARG A 369 -6.79 -33.50 9.97
C ARG A 369 -6.80 -32.33 8.99
N ALA A 370 -6.73 -31.10 9.48
CA ALA A 370 -6.67 -29.91 8.65
C ALA A 370 -5.80 -28.82 9.27
N VAL A 371 -5.08 -28.09 8.44
CA VAL A 371 -4.41 -26.85 8.82
C VAL A 371 -4.82 -25.72 7.91
N GLY A 372 -4.60 -24.49 8.34
CA GLY A 372 -4.92 -23.35 7.50
C GLY A 372 -4.38 -22.03 7.98
N ASN A 373 -4.67 -21.02 7.18
CA ASN A 373 -4.43 -19.61 7.50
C ASN A 373 -5.67 -18.83 7.06
N HIS A 374 -6.30 -18.13 8.00
CA HIS A 374 -7.56 -17.44 7.77
C HIS A 374 -7.33 -15.93 7.63
N TYR A 375 -7.68 -15.38 6.48
CA TYR A 375 -7.71 -13.93 6.26
C TYR A 375 -8.98 -13.32 6.86
N PHE A 376 -8.77 -12.43 7.83
CA PHE A 376 -9.81 -11.65 8.46
C PHE A 376 -9.80 -10.24 7.88
N PRO A 377 -10.82 -9.81 7.12
CA PRO A 377 -10.79 -8.57 6.37
C PRO A 377 -11.04 -7.33 7.26
N PRO A 378 -10.60 -6.12 6.85
CA PRO A 378 -10.70 -4.91 7.67
C PRO A 378 -12.10 -4.61 8.26
N PRO A 379 -13.21 -4.79 7.52
CA PRO A 379 -14.53 -4.59 8.10
C PRO A 379 -14.86 -5.53 9.27
N CYS A 380 -14.19 -6.69 9.37
CA CYS A 380 -14.37 -7.63 10.46
C CYS A 380 -13.49 -7.32 11.68
N TRP A 381 -12.44 -6.51 11.59
CA TRP A 381 -11.47 -6.31 12.67
C TRP A 381 -12.11 -5.79 13.96
N SER A 382 -12.85 -4.67 13.88
CA SER A 382 -13.54 -4.10 15.05
C SER A 382 -14.59 -5.06 15.64
N VAL A 383 -15.23 -5.87 14.79
CA VAL A 383 -16.17 -6.91 15.22
C VAL A 383 -15.44 -8.03 15.98
N GLY A 384 -14.31 -8.51 15.44
CA GLY A 384 -13.50 -9.56 16.07
C GLY A 384 -12.90 -9.12 17.41
N HIS A 385 -12.42 -7.87 17.51
CA HIS A 385 -11.94 -7.31 18.78
C HIS A 385 -13.02 -7.29 19.86
N ARG A 386 -14.27 -6.99 19.47
CA ARG A 386 -15.41 -6.97 20.38
C ARG A 386 -15.85 -8.37 20.84
N LEU A 387 -15.86 -9.35 19.95
CA LEU A 387 -16.22 -10.73 20.28
C LEU A 387 -15.12 -11.45 21.09
N GLY A 388 -13.87 -11.06 20.88
CA GLY A 388 -12.72 -11.74 21.46
C GLY A 388 -12.27 -12.94 20.63
N PHE A 389 -10.96 -13.22 20.70
CA PHE A 389 -10.27 -14.14 19.78
C PHE A 389 -10.88 -15.54 19.72
N GLU A 390 -11.04 -16.20 20.87
CA GLU A 390 -11.54 -17.57 20.92
C GLU A 390 -12.97 -17.70 20.36
N GLN A 391 -13.82 -16.71 20.60
CA GLN A 391 -15.22 -16.75 20.14
C GLN A 391 -15.28 -16.69 18.62
N TRP A 392 -14.65 -15.70 17.99
CA TRP A 392 -14.71 -15.56 16.54
C TRP A 392 -13.90 -16.64 15.83
N LYS A 393 -12.78 -17.10 16.40
CA LYS A 393 -12.01 -18.24 15.88
C LYS A 393 -12.87 -19.49 15.75
N ASN A 394 -13.53 -19.89 16.83
CA ASN A 394 -14.34 -21.10 16.85
C ASN A 394 -15.54 -20.99 15.89
N HIS A 395 -16.18 -19.82 15.84
CA HIS A 395 -17.26 -19.53 14.89
C HIS A 395 -16.78 -19.66 13.43
N THR A 396 -15.66 -19.03 13.10
CA THR A 396 -15.04 -19.10 11.77
C THR A 396 -14.75 -20.54 11.36
N LEU A 397 -14.14 -21.33 12.24
CA LEU A 397 -13.82 -22.74 12.00
C LEU A 397 -15.07 -23.60 11.77
N GLN A 398 -16.17 -23.31 12.46
CA GLN A 398 -17.46 -23.96 12.22
C GLN A 398 -18.02 -23.63 10.82
N VAL A 399 -17.99 -22.35 10.41
CA VAL A 399 -18.46 -21.92 9.08
C VAL A 399 -17.59 -22.51 7.97
N ILE A 400 -16.27 -22.58 8.18
CA ILE A 400 -15.34 -23.24 7.27
C ILE A 400 -15.57 -24.74 7.25
N GLY A 401 -16.18 -25.35 8.27
CA GLY A 401 -16.38 -26.80 8.37
C GLY A 401 -15.09 -27.55 8.75
N SER A 402 -14.28 -26.97 9.63
CA SER A 402 -13.04 -27.55 10.15
C SER A 402 -13.08 -27.54 11.69
N PRO A 403 -13.44 -28.65 12.36
CA PRO A 403 -13.66 -28.66 13.80
C PRO A 403 -12.38 -28.35 14.61
N PRO A 404 -12.42 -27.43 15.60
CA PRO A 404 -11.24 -26.99 16.37
C PRO A 404 -10.41 -28.11 16.99
N GLY A 405 -11.06 -29.21 17.43
CA GLY A 405 -10.39 -30.37 18.03
C GLY A 405 -9.45 -31.11 17.07
N THR A 406 -9.68 -30.99 15.76
CA THR A 406 -8.92 -31.70 14.71
C THR A 406 -8.27 -30.76 13.70
N SER A 407 -8.27 -29.46 13.96
CA SER A 407 -7.71 -28.44 13.08
C SER A 407 -6.75 -27.51 13.82
N CYS A 408 -5.75 -26.99 13.12
CA CYS A 408 -4.83 -25.98 13.66
C CYS A 408 -4.66 -24.85 12.62
N PHE A 409 -5.02 -23.62 12.97
CA PHE A 409 -5.11 -22.51 12.03
C PHE A 409 -4.29 -21.31 12.51
N LEU A 410 -3.72 -20.60 11.55
CA LEU A 410 -3.17 -19.25 11.72
C LEU A 410 -4.20 -18.19 11.30
N PHE A 411 -4.00 -16.95 11.71
CA PHE A 411 -4.89 -15.83 11.40
C PHE A 411 -4.12 -14.61 10.92
N THR A 412 -4.60 -13.97 9.86
CA THR A 412 -3.87 -12.86 9.23
C THR A 412 -4.79 -11.75 8.76
N GLY A 413 -4.30 -10.51 8.80
CA GLY A 413 -4.90 -9.37 8.08
C GLY A 413 -4.39 -9.20 6.65
N ALA A 414 -3.40 -10.00 6.21
CA ALA A 414 -2.94 -9.99 4.83
C ALA A 414 -3.89 -10.81 3.94
N ASP A 415 -4.23 -10.28 2.76
CA ASP A 415 -5.26 -10.88 1.91
C ASP A 415 -4.76 -12.21 1.34
N MET A 416 -5.54 -13.29 1.52
CA MET A 416 -5.19 -14.62 1.03
C MET A 416 -5.09 -14.70 -0.51
N GLN A 417 -5.61 -13.72 -1.26
CA GLN A 417 -5.33 -13.60 -2.69
C GLN A 417 -3.84 -13.44 -2.98
N ASN A 418 -3.09 -12.85 -2.04
CA ASN A 418 -1.66 -12.59 -2.15
C ASN A 418 -0.79 -13.72 -1.58
N LEU A 419 -1.38 -14.88 -1.26
CA LEU A 419 -0.66 -16.04 -0.75
C LEU A 419 0.53 -16.41 -1.66
N SER A 420 1.72 -16.43 -1.08
CA SER A 420 2.94 -16.95 -1.71
C SER A 420 3.08 -18.42 -1.38
N VAL A 421 3.33 -19.25 -2.40
CA VAL A 421 3.62 -20.68 -2.24
C VAL A 421 4.98 -20.94 -2.84
N GLN A 422 5.96 -21.25 -1.99
CA GLN A 422 7.34 -21.49 -2.41
C GLN A 422 7.75 -22.92 -2.14
N LYS A 423 8.44 -23.52 -3.11
CA LYS A 423 9.02 -24.86 -3.00
C LYS A 423 10.54 -24.76 -2.98
N ALA A 424 11.18 -25.37 -1.99
CA ALA A 424 12.60 -25.65 -2.01
C ALA A 424 12.82 -27.17 -2.04
N GLN A 425 13.76 -27.64 -2.87
CA GLN A 425 14.05 -29.05 -3.01
C GLN A 425 15.55 -29.34 -3.14
N PHE A 426 15.97 -30.49 -2.61
CA PHE A 426 17.29 -31.05 -2.83
C PHE A 426 17.22 -32.58 -2.78
N LYS A 427 17.55 -33.24 -3.88
CA LYS A 427 17.34 -34.70 -4.06
C LYS A 427 15.89 -35.06 -3.70
N ASP A 428 15.70 -35.92 -2.72
CA ASP A 428 14.40 -36.38 -2.23
C ASP A 428 13.81 -35.50 -1.11
N LEU A 429 14.50 -34.44 -0.66
CA LEU A 429 13.97 -33.50 0.33
C LEU A 429 13.14 -32.41 -0.34
N GLN A 430 11.95 -32.15 0.19
CA GLN A 430 11.05 -31.11 -0.29
C GLN A 430 10.44 -30.34 0.88
N VAL A 431 10.43 -29.02 0.75
CA VAL A 431 9.79 -28.08 1.68
C VAL A 431 8.89 -27.14 0.91
N TYR A 432 7.68 -26.94 1.42
CA TYR A 432 6.73 -25.94 0.97
C TYR A 432 6.55 -24.90 2.06
N ALA A 433 6.72 -23.63 1.72
CA ALA A 433 6.40 -22.49 2.56
C ALA A 433 5.21 -21.74 1.94
N LEU A 434 4.10 -21.68 2.67
CA LEU A 434 2.90 -20.94 2.31
C LEU A 434 2.85 -19.69 3.19
N VAL A 435 3.07 -18.52 2.58
CA VAL A 435 3.35 -17.27 3.29
C VAL A 435 2.34 -16.20 2.92
N THR A 436 1.79 -15.53 3.93
CA THR A 436 1.09 -14.25 3.80
C THR A 436 1.88 -13.22 4.59
N ALA A 437 2.03 -12.00 4.08
CA ALA A 437 2.82 -10.96 4.74
C ALA A 437 2.20 -9.59 4.48
N GLY A 438 1.92 -8.83 5.55
CA GLY A 438 1.55 -7.42 5.47
C GLY A 438 2.40 -6.63 6.46
N VAL A 439 3.08 -5.57 6.00
CA VAL A 439 4.15 -4.93 6.78
C VAL A 439 4.05 -3.40 6.91
N GLU A 440 3.06 -2.75 6.30
CA GLU A 440 2.97 -1.28 6.33
C GLU A 440 2.40 -0.70 7.63
N SER A 441 1.52 -1.42 8.34
CA SER A 441 0.80 -0.84 9.50
C SER A 441 1.31 -1.30 10.86
N ASN A 442 1.98 -2.45 10.96
CA ASN A 442 2.33 -3.05 12.25
C ASN A 442 3.65 -3.83 12.26
N ALA A 443 4.53 -3.58 11.28
CA ALA A 443 5.88 -4.08 11.34
C ALA A 443 6.60 -3.48 12.55
N ILE A 444 7.37 -4.29 13.28
CA ILE A 444 8.06 -3.88 14.50
C ILE A 444 9.51 -4.34 14.50
N ARG A 445 10.36 -3.56 15.16
CA ARG A 445 11.67 -3.92 15.65
C ARG A 445 11.50 -4.54 17.04
N MET A 446 11.50 -5.87 17.09
CA MET A 446 11.62 -6.58 18.37
C MET A 446 12.88 -6.10 19.09
N SER A 447 12.78 -5.94 20.42
CA SER A 447 13.79 -5.36 21.33
C SER A 447 13.87 -3.82 21.39
N ALA A 448 13.11 -3.08 20.60
CA ALA A 448 13.12 -1.61 20.61
C ALA A 448 11.73 -1.00 20.64
N ASP A 449 10.81 -1.49 19.82
CA ASP A 449 9.44 -0.98 19.79
C ASP A 449 8.64 -1.43 21.01
N GLU A 450 7.78 -0.54 21.50
CA GLU A 450 6.81 -0.88 22.52
C GLU A 450 5.65 -1.66 21.91
N GLY A 451 5.26 -2.75 22.58
CA GLY A 451 4.14 -3.60 22.17
C GLY A 451 2.79 -2.93 22.41
N LEU A 452 2.41 -2.00 21.54
CA LEU A 452 1.05 -1.49 21.49
C LEU A 452 0.20 -2.51 20.73
N PHE A 453 -0.60 -3.29 21.47
CA PHE A 453 -1.59 -4.20 20.89
C PHE A 453 -2.49 -3.37 19.96
N TYR A 454 -2.52 -3.66 18.66
CA TYR A 454 -3.68 -3.58 17.77
C TYR A 454 -3.29 -3.70 16.28
N GLU A 455 -4.25 -4.20 15.49
CA GLU A 455 -4.27 -4.45 14.04
C GLU A 455 -3.71 -5.79 13.52
N PRO A 456 -4.56 -6.59 12.84
CA PRO A 456 -4.12 -7.72 12.02
C PRO A 456 -3.32 -7.25 10.79
N GLY A 457 -2.07 -7.68 10.72
CA GLY A 457 -1.13 -7.47 9.64
C GLY A 457 0.04 -8.40 9.96
N THR A 458 0.21 -9.47 9.22
CA THR A 458 0.98 -10.58 9.81
C THR A 458 1.79 -11.30 8.78
N VAL A 459 3.05 -11.56 9.12
CA VAL A 459 3.84 -12.55 8.41
C VAL A 459 3.56 -13.92 9.00
N ASN A 460 2.63 -14.64 8.35
CA ASN A 460 2.31 -16.02 8.71
C ASN A 460 3.02 -16.98 7.76
N VAL A 461 3.60 -18.03 8.33
CA VAL A 461 4.34 -19.06 7.59
C VAL A 461 3.78 -20.44 7.92
N LEU A 462 3.14 -21.08 6.94
CA LEU A 462 2.82 -22.52 6.99
C LEU A 462 3.94 -23.31 6.32
N LEU A 463 4.57 -24.22 7.06
CA LEU A 463 5.62 -25.12 6.57
C LEU A 463 5.10 -26.55 6.46
N LEU A 464 5.23 -27.11 5.27
CA LEU A 464 4.97 -28.53 5.01
C LEU A 464 6.22 -29.16 4.42
N THR A 465 6.56 -30.38 4.85
CA THR A 465 7.73 -31.11 4.36
C THR A 465 7.31 -32.50 3.93
N ASN A 466 8.02 -33.11 2.98
CA ASN A 466 7.74 -34.50 2.63
C ASN A 466 8.31 -35.52 3.62
N LYS A 467 9.13 -35.10 4.60
CA LYS A 467 9.81 -35.96 5.58
C LYS A 467 9.17 -35.87 6.95
N ARG A 468 9.26 -36.95 7.74
CA ARG A 468 8.78 -36.93 9.12
C ARG A 468 9.74 -36.14 10.00
N LEU A 469 9.28 -35.06 10.63
CA LEU A 469 10.06 -34.24 11.54
C LEU A 469 9.88 -34.74 12.99
N THR A 470 10.97 -34.83 13.76
CA THR A 470 10.86 -35.02 15.21
C THR A 470 10.30 -33.75 15.89
N PRO A 471 9.78 -33.84 17.13
CA PRO A 471 9.39 -32.64 17.89
C PRO A 471 10.50 -31.59 17.98
N ARG A 472 11.74 -32.03 18.21
CA ARG A 472 12.93 -31.17 18.18
C ARG A 472 13.10 -30.47 16.83
N ALA A 473 12.99 -31.20 15.74
CA ALA A 473 13.10 -30.67 14.39
C ALA A 473 11.99 -29.65 14.06
N MET A 474 10.76 -29.89 14.51
CA MET A 474 9.67 -28.92 14.30
C MET A 474 9.89 -27.63 15.10
N SER A 475 10.30 -27.72 16.37
CA SER A 475 10.62 -26.54 17.16
C SER A 475 11.81 -25.76 16.58
N ARG A 476 12.84 -26.47 16.08
CA ARG A 476 13.98 -25.82 15.44
C ARG A 476 13.61 -25.16 14.10
N ALA A 477 12.63 -25.71 13.38
CA ALA A 477 12.15 -25.12 12.13
C ALA A 477 11.52 -23.75 12.33
N ILE A 478 10.88 -23.50 13.49
CA ILE A 478 10.35 -22.17 13.84
C ILE A 478 11.48 -21.13 13.93
N ILE A 479 12.60 -21.47 14.55
CA ILE A 479 13.78 -20.57 14.64
C ILE A 479 14.31 -20.27 13.23
N THR A 480 14.51 -21.31 12.41
CA THR A 480 15.02 -21.14 11.05
C THR A 480 14.07 -20.33 10.16
N ALA A 481 12.76 -20.53 10.27
CA ALA A 481 11.76 -19.71 9.60
C ALA A 481 11.81 -18.25 10.07
N THR A 482 11.99 -18.03 11.38
CA THR A 482 12.08 -16.69 11.97
C THR A 482 13.31 -15.95 11.46
N GLU A 483 14.48 -16.57 11.45
CA GLU A 483 15.72 -15.99 10.92
C GLU A 483 15.58 -15.64 9.43
N ALA A 484 15.05 -16.56 8.62
CA ALA A 484 14.85 -16.35 7.19
C ALA A 484 13.85 -15.21 6.89
N LYS A 485 12.76 -15.14 7.65
CA LYS A 485 11.79 -14.03 7.59
C LYS A 485 12.46 -12.71 7.92
N THR A 486 13.17 -12.63 9.04
CA THR A 486 13.87 -11.41 9.47
C THR A 486 14.87 -10.96 8.40
N ALA A 487 15.65 -11.88 7.83
CA ALA A 487 16.58 -11.57 6.75
C ALA A 487 15.85 -11.00 5.51
N ALA A 488 14.74 -11.60 5.10
CA ALA A 488 13.93 -11.08 3.99
C ALA A 488 13.42 -9.66 4.24
N MET A 489 12.97 -9.37 5.47
CA MET A 489 12.50 -8.03 5.86
C MET A 489 13.63 -7.00 5.92
N GLN A 490 14.82 -7.39 6.39
CA GLN A 490 16.00 -6.51 6.43
C GLN A 490 16.50 -6.20 5.01
N ASP A 491 16.57 -7.20 4.13
CA ASP A 491 16.97 -7.03 2.73
C ASP A 491 15.96 -6.17 1.95
N LEU A 492 14.69 -6.24 2.33
CA LEU A 492 13.64 -5.37 1.82
C LEU A 492 13.60 -4.01 2.50
N ASP A 493 14.46 -3.70 3.47
CA ASP A 493 14.42 -2.45 4.24
C ASP A 493 13.03 -2.09 4.78
N ILE A 494 12.34 -3.08 5.36
CA ILE A 494 11.04 -2.83 6.00
C ILE A 494 11.25 -2.00 7.26
N ARG A 495 10.50 -0.90 7.38
CA ARG A 495 10.61 0.03 8.52
C ARG A 495 9.62 -0.32 9.62
N SER A 496 10.01 -0.04 10.87
CA SER A 496 9.10 -0.14 12.02
C SER A 496 7.93 0.84 11.86
N ALA A 497 6.71 0.42 12.20
CA ALA A 497 5.55 1.30 12.23
C ALA A 497 5.61 2.31 13.40
N ALA A 498 6.31 1.98 14.49
CA ALA A 498 6.46 2.86 15.65
C ALA A 498 7.64 3.82 15.52
N GLY A 499 8.76 3.36 14.95
CA GLY A 499 9.98 4.16 14.76
C GLY A 499 10.51 4.15 13.32
N PRO A 500 9.71 4.48 12.28
CA PRO A 500 10.07 4.25 10.88
C PRO A 500 11.36 4.96 10.43
N ARG A 501 11.65 6.11 11.03
CA ARG A 501 12.83 6.93 10.75
C ARG A 501 14.14 6.27 11.16
N PHE A 502 14.13 5.54 12.28
CA PHE A 502 15.35 5.05 12.95
C PHE A 502 15.47 3.53 12.93
N LEU A 503 14.33 2.82 12.91
CA LEU A 503 14.28 1.38 13.16
C LEU A 503 13.84 0.61 11.91
N GLN A 504 14.64 -0.39 11.56
CA GLN A 504 14.31 -1.41 10.57
C GLN A 504 13.63 -2.60 11.26
N ALA A 505 12.45 -3.00 10.79
CA ALA A 505 11.66 -4.05 11.41
C ALA A 505 12.31 -5.44 11.30
N THR A 506 12.00 -6.31 12.26
CA THR A 506 12.41 -7.73 12.29
C THR A 506 11.25 -8.69 12.08
N GLY A 507 10.02 -8.19 12.13
CA GLY A 507 8.79 -8.97 12.07
C GLY A 507 7.57 -8.05 12.14
N THR A 508 6.41 -8.64 12.35
CA THR A 508 5.21 -7.95 12.83
C THR A 508 4.93 -8.35 14.28
N GLY A 509 4.12 -7.56 14.99
CA GLY A 509 3.73 -7.87 16.37
C GLY A 509 2.90 -9.16 16.52
N THR A 510 2.53 -9.82 15.43
CA THR A 510 1.61 -10.98 15.43
C THR A 510 2.14 -12.18 14.66
N ASP A 511 3.43 -12.21 14.27
CA ASP A 511 3.96 -13.26 13.39
C ASP A 511 3.70 -14.68 13.90
N GLU A 512 3.14 -15.54 13.04
CA GLU A 512 2.86 -16.94 13.37
C GLU A 512 3.56 -17.93 12.43
N VAL A 513 4.00 -19.06 12.99
CA VAL A 513 4.58 -20.18 12.23
C VAL A 513 3.88 -21.47 12.60
N LEU A 514 3.43 -22.22 11.58
CA LEU A 514 2.85 -23.55 11.73
C LEU A 514 3.68 -24.55 10.92
N VAL A 515 4.22 -25.57 11.59
CA VAL A 515 5.00 -26.64 10.98
C VAL A 515 4.19 -27.93 10.98
N VAL A 516 4.03 -28.56 9.82
CA VAL A 516 3.35 -29.85 9.64
C VAL A 516 4.40 -30.94 9.40
N GLU A 517 4.31 -32.07 10.12
CA GLU A 517 5.15 -33.23 9.82
C GLU A 517 4.79 -33.85 8.46
N GLY A 518 5.79 -34.36 7.74
CA GLY A 518 5.57 -35.19 6.55
C GLY A 518 5.53 -36.68 6.86
N ARG A 519 5.43 -37.51 5.80
CA ARG A 519 5.34 -38.98 5.93
C ARG A 519 6.60 -39.76 5.57
N GLY A 520 7.59 -39.13 4.93
CA GLY A 520 8.82 -39.79 4.50
C GLY A 520 9.80 -40.09 5.63
N GLY A 521 11.05 -40.39 5.25
CA GLY A 521 12.15 -40.65 6.18
C GLY A 521 12.28 -39.62 7.31
N ARG A 522 12.75 -40.08 8.47
CA ARG A 522 12.85 -39.27 9.68
C ARG A 522 13.97 -38.23 9.58
N ILE A 523 13.67 -36.99 9.96
CA ILE A 523 14.62 -35.88 10.11
C ILE A 523 14.54 -35.38 11.55
N ASP A 524 15.69 -35.30 12.21
CA ASP A 524 15.83 -34.98 13.63
C ASP A 524 16.27 -33.54 13.90
N ASN A 525 16.76 -32.83 12.89
CA ASN A 525 17.23 -31.46 12.98
C ASN A 525 16.88 -30.64 11.71
N THR A 526 16.62 -29.36 11.91
CA THR A 526 16.25 -28.37 10.88
C THR A 526 17.02 -27.05 11.07
N GLY A 527 18.10 -27.04 11.85
CA GLY A 527 18.96 -25.85 12.01
C GLY A 527 19.85 -25.55 10.80
N GLY A 528 20.53 -24.41 10.83
CA GLY A 528 21.31 -23.88 9.68
C GLY A 528 22.44 -24.78 9.13
N HIS A 529 22.92 -25.77 9.88
CA HIS A 529 23.94 -26.71 9.40
C HIS A 529 23.38 -27.93 8.66
N CYS A 530 22.06 -28.09 8.58
CA CYS A 530 21.43 -29.23 7.92
C CYS A 530 20.70 -28.81 6.65
N ARG A 531 20.65 -29.73 5.68
CA ARG A 531 20.02 -29.46 4.38
C ARG A 531 18.53 -29.14 4.51
N MET A 532 17.80 -29.78 5.43
CA MET A 532 16.39 -29.47 5.65
C MET A 532 16.20 -28.02 6.15
N GLY A 533 17.06 -27.56 7.06
CA GLY A 533 17.05 -26.19 7.54
C GLY A 533 17.34 -25.16 6.45
N GLU A 534 18.34 -25.43 5.61
CA GLU A 534 18.63 -24.60 4.43
C GLU A 534 17.42 -24.47 3.50
N LEU A 535 16.73 -25.59 3.20
CA LEU A 535 15.54 -25.57 2.34
C LEU A 535 14.38 -24.80 2.97
N ILE A 536 14.15 -24.95 4.27
CA ILE A 536 13.17 -24.14 5.01
C ILE A 536 13.52 -22.66 4.88
N ALA A 537 14.77 -22.28 5.18
CA ALA A 537 15.19 -20.89 5.12
C ALA A 537 15.00 -20.28 3.72
N LYS A 538 15.41 -21.01 2.66
CA LYS A 538 15.24 -20.56 1.27
C LYS A 538 13.78 -20.38 0.88
N ALA A 539 12.91 -21.35 1.22
CA ALA A 539 11.49 -21.28 0.90
C ALA A 539 10.81 -20.12 1.65
N VAL A 540 11.12 -19.94 2.94
CA VAL A 540 10.55 -18.84 3.75
C VAL A 540 11.04 -17.49 3.28
N TYR A 541 12.34 -17.31 3.04
CA TYR A 541 12.91 -16.05 2.57
C TYR A 541 12.25 -15.61 1.25
N ALA A 542 12.19 -16.51 0.26
CA ALA A 542 11.50 -16.24 -1.01
C ALA A 542 10.00 -15.99 -0.79
N GLY A 543 9.39 -16.72 0.14
CA GLY A 543 7.97 -16.64 0.47
C GLY A 543 7.58 -15.27 1.00
N VAL A 544 8.34 -14.77 1.97
CA VAL A 544 8.16 -13.45 2.57
C VAL A 544 8.35 -12.34 1.55
N LYS A 545 9.43 -12.39 0.75
CA LYS A 545 9.66 -11.35 -0.28
C LYS A 545 8.51 -11.26 -1.28
N ASN A 546 8.07 -12.41 -1.80
CA ASN A 546 6.97 -12.45 -2.76
C ASN A 546 5.62 -12.04 -2.13
N ALA A 547 5.36 -12.43 -0.88
CA ALA A 547 4.13 -12.06 -0.19
C ALA A 547 4.09 -10.54 0.10
N VAL A 548 5.20 -9.95 0.55
CA VAL A 548 5.30 -8.49 0.78
C VAL A 548 5.15 -7.70 -0.52
N GLU A 549 5.75 -8.16 -1.61
CA GLU A 549 5.57 -7.56 -2.93
C GLU A 549 4.10 -7.58 -3.37
N ARG A 550 3.43 -8.74 -3.28
CA ARG A 550 2.02 -8.88 -3.66
C ARG A 550 1.07 -8.07 -2.76
N GLN A 551 1.34 -8.01 -1.46
CA GLN A 551 0.47 -7.36 -0.49
C GLN A 551 0.67 -5.84 -0.42
N ASN A 552 1.92 -5.37 -0.41
CA ASN A 552 2.27 -3.97 -0.15
C ASN A 552 2.95 -3.27 -1.33
N GLY A 553 3.23 -3.97 -2.43
CA GLY A 553 3.97 -3.43 -3.58
C GLY A 553 5.47 -3.21 -3.31
N ILE A 554 5.98 -3.62 -2.15
CA ILE A 554 7.35 -3.35 -1.73
C ILE A 554 8.32 -4.36 -2.35
N THR A 555 9.29 -3.84 -3.10
CA THR A 555 10.38 -4.62 -3.71
C THR A 555 11.75 -4.03 -3.31
N ASN A 556 12.83 -4.73 -3.66
CA ASN A 556 14.20 -4.21 -3.52
C ASN A 556 14.45 -2.96 -4.40
N HIS A 557 13.69 -2.79 -5.48
CA HIS A 557 13.91 -1.75 -6.50
C HIS A 557 12.83 -0.69 -6.43
N ARG A 558 12.79 0.06 -5.33
CA ARG A 558 11.83 1.15 -5.13
C ARG A 558 12.50 2.50 -5.14
N ASN A 559 11.79 3.47 -5.71
CA ASN A 559 12.26 4.84 -5.82
C ASN A 559 12.41 5.53 -4.46
N VAL A 560 13.19 6.60 -4.45
CA VAL A 560 13.51 7.38 -3.26
C VAL A 560 12.28 7.96 -2.54
N PHE A 561 11.24 8.38 -3.26
CA PHE A 561 10.01 8.91 -2.66
C PHE A 561 9.27 7.85 -1.85
N ARG A 562 9.25 6.61 -2.34
CA ARG A 562 8.68 5.47 -1.62
C ARG A 562 9.48 5.20 -0.33
N ARG A 563 10.81 5.22 -0.40
CA ARG A 563 11.68 5.03 0.79
C ARG A 563 11.57 6.15 1.82
N LEU A 564 11.40 7.41 1.38
CA LEU A 564 11.11 8.56 2.24
C LEU A 564 9.78 8.39 2.97
N ARG A 565 8.72 8.00 2.23
CA ARG A 565 7.39 7.77 2.80
C ARG A 565 7.40 6.64 3.84
N GLU A 566 8.06 5.52 3.54
CA GLU A 566 8.21 4.40 4.49
C GLU A 566 8.96 4.79 5.77
N ARG A 567 9.82 5.81 5.70
CA ARG A 567 10.51 6.40 6.86
C ARG A 567 9.72 7.51 7.53
N ASN A 568 8.51 7.84 7.06
CA ASN A 568 7.73 8.98 7.54
C ASN A 568 8.52 10.31 7.50
N ILE A 569 9.23 10.53 6.39
CA ILE A 569 9.92 11.79 6.08
C ILE A 569 9.09 12.50 5.02
N ASP A 570 8.48 13.61 5.39
CA ASP A 570 7.70 14.46 4.48
C ASP A 570 8.55 15.61 3.95
N LEU A 571 8.70 15.67 2.64
CA LEU A 571 9.43 16.74 1.97
C LEU A 571 8.74 18.10 2.11
N HIS A 572 7.41 18.11 2.21
CA HIS A 572 6.63 19.34 2.36
C HIS A 572 6.75 19.93 3.78
N GLY A 573 6.82 19.08 4.82
CA GLY A 573 7.21 19.51 6.17
C GLY A 573 8.58 20.20 6.19
N LEU A 574 9.58 19.60 5.51
CA LEU A 574 10.95 20.13 5.43
C LEU A 574 11.00 21.55 4.86
N THR A 575 10.27 21.84 3.78
CA THR A 575 10.31 23.17 3.14
C THR A 575 9.57 24.24 3.94
N ARG A 576 8.56 23.88 4.74
CA ARG A 576 7.84 24.83 5.61
C ARG A 576 8.63 25.22 6.86
N GLU A 577 9.49 24.33 7.34
CA GLU A 577 10.35 24.58 8.51
C GLU A 577 11.62 25.38 8.17
N CYS A 578 11.86 25.62 6.89
CA CYS A 578 12.93 26.49 6.43
C CYS A 578 12.63 27.94 6.79
N GLY A 579 13.47 28.55 7.63
CA GLY A 579 13.30 29.95 8.05
C GLY A 579 13.35 30.98 6.92
N ALA A 580 13.93 30.60 5.77
CA ALA A 580 13.96 31.41 4.54
C ALA A 580 12.74 31.18 3.62
N CYS A 581 11.93 30.15 3.86
CA CYS A 581 10.72 29.81 3.10
C CYS A 581 9.44 30.18 3.86
N SER A 582 9.43 31.30 4.59
CA SER A 582 8.26 31.75 5.36
C SER A 582 7.06 32.08 4.47
N ASP A 583 7.31 32.41 3.20
CA ASP A 583 6.29 32.53 2.16
C ASP A 583 5.89 31.15 1.63
N ARG A 584 4.58 30.90 1.56
CA ARG A 584 3.99 29.65 1.08
C ARG A 584 4.33 29.40 -0.39
N ASP A 585 4.33 30.42 -1.24
CA ASP A 585 4.58 30.26 -2.66
C ASP A 585 6.05 29.88 -2.93
N VAL A 586 6.97 30.46 -2.14
CA VAL A 586 8.39 30.09 -2.17
C VAL A 586 8.59 28.65 -1.68
N SER A 587 7.92 28.27 -0.60
CA SER A 587 7.99 26.91 -0.05
C SER A 587 7.47 25.86 -1.03
N ASP A 588 6.35 26.13 -1.69
CA ASP A 588 5.74 25.24 -2.68
C ASP A 588 6.60 25.14 -3.96
N ASN A 589 7.23 26.24 -4.40
CA ASN A 589 8.20 26.23 -5.51
C ASN A 589 9.43 25.38 -5.20
N ILE A 590 10.07 25.60 -4.04
CA ILE A 590 11.25 24.83 -3.62
C ILE A 590 10.91 23.35 -3.46
N LEU A 591 9.73 23.01 -2.93
CA LEU A 591 9.25 21.63 -2.87
C LEU A 591 9.19 20.99 -4.26
N GLY A 592 8.58 21.67 -5.23
CA GLY A 592 8.53 21.20 -6.61
C GLY A 592 9.91 21.00 -7.24
N GLN A 593 10.86 21.91 -6.97
CA GLN A 593 12.24 21.76 -7.42
C GLN A 593 12.95 20.59 -6.76
N MET A 594 12.72 20.36 -5.46
CA MET A 594 13.30 19.23 -4.72
C MET A 594 12.76 17.91 -5.22
N GLU A 595 11.46 17.80 -5.49
CA GLU A 595 10.90 16.61 -6.11
C GLU A 595 11.51 16.37 -7.51
N ASN A 596 11.60 17.41 -8.34
CA ASN A 596 12.24 17.29 -9.66
C ASN A 596 13.72 16.87 -9.57
N LEU A 597 14.44 17.37 -8.56
CA LEU A 597 15.83 16.98 -8.30
C LEU A 597 15.93 15.50 -7.96
N LEU A 598 15.04 14.99 -7.10
CA LEU A 598 14.97 13.58 -6.69
C LEU A 598 14.47 12.64 -7.80
N LEU A 599 13.93 13.16 -8.91
CA LEU A 599 13.68 12.36 -10.11
C LEU A 599 14.97 12.05 -10.88
N GLN A 600 16.06 12.78 -10.65
CA GLN A 600 17.33 12.58 -11.33
C GLN A 600 18.15 11.46 -10.65
N PRO A 601 18.74 10.52 -11.40
CA PRO A 601 19.47 9.39 -10.83
C PRO A 601 20.59 9.78 -9.84
N ARG A 602 21.30 10.88 -10.13
CA ARG A 602 22.39 11.41 -9.29
C ARG A 602 21.93 11.68 -7.86
N PHE A 603 20.84 12.42 -7.67
CA PHE A 603 20.36 12.83 -6.34
C PHE A 603 19.50 11.74 -5.68
N ALA A 604 18.80 10.92 -6.45
CA ALA A 604 18.15 9.71 -5.93
C ALA A 604 19.19 8.75 -5.33
N SER A 605 20.27 8.44 -6.05
CA SER A 605 21.34 7.55 -5.56
C SER A 605 22.07 8.11 -4.34
N PHE A 606 22.20 9.44 -4.26
CA PHE A 606 22.76 10.11 -3.10
C PHE A 606 21.90 9.78 -1.88
N LEU A 607 20.60 10.06 -1.93
CA LEU A 607 19.70 9.85 -0.81
C LEU A 607 19.49 8.35 -0.48
N GLU A 608 19.52 7.46 -1.47
CA GLU A 608 19.53 6.01 -1.24
C GLU A 608 20.75 5.53 -0.43
N SER A 609 21.93 6.08 -0.71
CA SER A 609 23.17 5.79 0.03
C SER A 609 23.11 6.34 1.46
N VAL A 610 22.48 7.51 1.62
CA VAL A 610 22.27 8.16 2.92
C VAL A 610 21.44 7.31 3.85
N PHE A 611 20.43 6.60 3.35
CA PHE A 611 19.62 5.71 4.21
C PHE A 611 20.46 4.58 4.82
N ALA A 612 21.35 3.97 4.04
CA ALA A 612 22.24 2.92 4.56
C ALA A 612 23.23 3.46 5.59
N LEU A 613 23.83 4.63 5.31
CA LEU A 613 24.74 5.30 6.23
C LEU A 613 24.04 5.72 7.52
N SER A 614 22.82 6.26 7.41
CA SER A 614 22.00 6.65 8.55
C SER A 614 21.69 5.46 9.43
N ASP A 615 21.24 4.34 8.85
CA ASP A 615 20.95 3.13 9.62
C ASP A 615 22.22 2.58 10.31
N ALA A 616 23.42 2.72 9.71
CA ALA A 616 24.69 2.34 10.32
C ALA A 616 25.11 3.29 11.47
N PHE A 617 24.91 4.60 11.28
CA PHE A 617 25.17 5.62 12.29
C PHE A 617 24.29 5.43 13.54
N GLU A 618 22.98 5.23 13.35
CA GLU A 618 22.05 4.97 14.47
C GLU A 618 22.38 3.68 15.24
N ARG A 619 23.08 2.72 14.60
CA ARG A 619 23.57 1.49 15.26
C ARG A 619 24.95 1.63 15.89
N GLY A 620 25.58 2.80 15.81
CA GLY A 620 26.96 3.03 16.29
C GLY A 620 28.04 2.32 15.46
N GLN A 621 27.72 1.87 14.24
CA GLN A 621 28.70 1.28 13.32
C GLN A 621 29.52 2.33 12.60
N VAL A 622 29.02 3.57 12.57
CA VAL A 622 29.71 4.78 12.12
C VAL A 622 29.57 5.81 13.24
N GLU A 623 30.68 6.22 13.83
CA GLU A 623 30.67 7.12 14.99
C GLU A 623 30.73 8.60 14.57
N ASP A 624 31.52 8.94 13.56
CA ASP A 624 31.72 10.32 13.09
C ASP A 624 31.22 10.51 11.65
N PRO A 625 30.16 11.32 11.41
CA PRO A 625 29.65 11.64 10.09
C PRO A 625 30.41 12.83 9.43
N GLY A 626 31.54 13.29 9.98
CA GLY A 626 32.28 14.48 9.52
C GLY A 626 32.63 14.45 8.02
N LEU A 627 33.15 13.34 7.50
CA LEU A 627 33.44 13.19 6.07
C LEU A 627 32.17 13.30 5.21
N PHE A 628 31.06 12.74 5.71
CA PHE A 628 29.77 12.80 5.04
C PHE A 628 29.22 14.24 5.01
N LYS A 629 29.45 15.03 6.05
CA LYS A 629 29.11 16.47 6.08
C LYS A 629 29.84 17.25 4.98
N THR A 630 31.13 16.99 4.76
CA THR A 630 31.88 17.60 3.66
C THR A 630 31.30 17.21 2.29
N TYR A 631 30.90 15.95 2.13
CA TYR A 631 30.25 15.50 0.90
C TYR A 631 28.89 16.18 0.67
N CYS A 632 28.08 16.38 1.73
CA CYS A 632 26.84 17.13 1.69
C CYS A 632 27.04 18.57 1.19
N LEU A 633 28.08 19.26 1.65
CA LEU A 633 28.42 20.60 1.15
C LEU A 633 28.72 20.58 -0.36
N GLY A 634 29.48 19.58 -0.83
CA GLY A 634 29.77 19.42 -2.26
C GLY A 634 28.51 19.20 -3.10
N VAL A 635 27.54 18.41 -2.60
CA VAL A 635 26.24 18.21 -3.26
C VAL A 635 25.45 19.52 -3.33
N ALA A 636 25.42 20.30 -2.24
CA ALA A 636 24.75 21.60 -2.24
C ALA A 636 25.37 22.55 -3.28
N GLN A 637 26.71 22.57 -3.38
CA GLN A 637 27.44 23.37 -4.37
C GLN A 637 27.16 22.91 -5.81
N GLU A 638 27.07 21.60 -6.04
CA GLU A 638 26.69 21.00 -7.33
C GLU A 638 25.30 21.49 -7.78
N ILE A 639 24.31 21.48 -6.87
CA ILE A 639 22.94 21.93 -7.15
C ILE A 639 22.89 23.44 -7.40
N ALA A 640 23.61 24.22 -6.59
CA ALA A 640 23.66 25.68 -6.70
C ALA A 640 24.35 26.16 -7.99
N GLY A 641 25.29 25.36 -8.51
CA GLY A 641 26.22 25.80 -9.55
C GLY A 641 27.25 26.82 -9.04
N ASP A 642 27.44 26.91 -7.72
CA ASP A 642 28.34 27.84 -7.04
C ASP A 642 29.05 27.15 -5.87
N ARG A 643 30.33 27.48 -5.65
CA ARG A 643 31.10 27.01 -4.50
C ARG A 643 30.70 27.73 -3.19
N ASN A 644 30.12 28.93 -3.28
CA ASN A 644 29.76 29.75 -2.13
C ASN A 644 28.29 29.56 -1.73
N VAL A 645 27.91 28.34 -1.35
CA VAL A 645 26.57 28.05 -0.83
C VAL A 645 26.42 28.63 0.57
N ARG A 646 25.41 29.48 0.77
CA ARG A 646 25.00 29.92 2.11
C ARG A 646 24.30 28.76 2.80
N TRP A 647 24.83 28.33 3.95
CA TRP A 647 24.25 27.22 4.70
C TRP A 647 23.25 27.71 5.73
N ILE A 648 22.02 27.22 5.64
CA ILE A 648 20.93 27.46 6.56
C ILE A 648 20.56 26.10 7.17
N ASP A 649 20.74 25.98 8.48
CA ASP A 649 20.28 24.80 9.21
C ASP A 649 18.75 24.86 9.36
N ARG A 650 18.07 23.73 9.10
CA ARG A 650 16.64 23.62 9.35
C ARG A 650 16.32 23.78 10.84
N LYS A 651 15.12 24.28 11.16
CA LYS A 651 14.59 24.19 12.53
C LYS A 651 14.43 22.71 12.87
N ARG A 652 14.93 22.29 14.03
CA ARG A 652 14.94 20.87 14.46
C ARG A 652 13.58 20.40 15.01
N SER A 653 12.45 20.88 14.49
CA SER A 653 11.12 20.58 15.03
C SER A 653 10.66 19.14 14.76
N GLU A 654 11.14 18.52 13.68
CA GLU A 654 10.99 17.08 13.45
C GLU A 654 12.25 16.27 13.81
N THR A 655 12.03 15.12 14.46
CA THR A 655 13.08 14.13 14.75
C THR A 655 13.46 13.36 13.48
N ILE A 656 14.22 14.02 12.59
CA ILE A 656 14.87 13.39 11.43
C ILE A 656 16.24 12.83 11.86
N PRO A 657 16.63 11.62 11.44
CA PRO A 657 17.97 11.07 11.72
C PRO A 657 19.07 12.05 11.28
N PRO A 658 20.14 12.28 12.08
CA PRO A 658 21.11 13.33 11.79
C PRO A 658 21.73 13.24 10.40
N VAL A 659 22.10 12.03 9.96
CA VAL A 659 22.70 11.77 8.64
C VAL A 659 21.72 12.07 7.50
N VAL A 660 20.48 11.58 7.60
CA VAL A 660 19.41 11.94 6.64
C VAL A 660 19.21 13.45 6.62
N GLY A 661 19.25 14.05 7.80
CA GLY A 661 19.16 15.47 7.98
C GLY A 661 20.19 16.26 7.18
N MET A 662 21.47 15.96 7.35
CA MET A 662 22.55 16.64 6.63
C MET A 662 22.35 16.56 5.10
N ALA A 663 21.86 15.43 4.61
CA ALA A 663 21.57 15.25 3.19
C ALA A 663 20.40 16.12 2.72
N LEU A 664 19.29 16.14 3.46
CA LEU A 664 18.13 16.97 3.13
C LEU A 664 18.48 18.47 3.19
N ASP A 665 19.28 18.88 4.18
CA ASP A 665 19.77 20.25 4.29
C ASP A 665 20.67 20.61 3.09
N ALA A 666 21.49 19.69 2.59
CA ALA A 666 22.29 19.91 1.39
C ALA A 666 21.42 20.15 0.14
N LEU A 667 20.38 19.33 -0.05
CA LEU A 667 19.45 19.49 -1.17
C LEU A 667 18.74 20.85 -1.09
N LEU A 668 18.21 21.18 0.09
CA LEU A 668 17.50 22.43 0.34
C LEU A 668 18.40 23.65 0.13
N ASN A 669 19.59 23.69 0.74
CA ASN A 669 20.50 24.83 0.64
C ASN A 669 21.05 25.02 -0.79
N GLY A 670 21.26 23.92 -1.51
CA GLY A 670 21.63 23.99 -2.93
C GLY A 670 20.54 24.63 -3.77
N LEU A 671 19.27 24.24 -3.56
CA LEU A 671 18.13 24.82 -4.27
C LEU A 671 17.87 26.29 -3.91
N LEU A 672 17.97 26.65 -2.63
CA LEU A 672 17.83 28.03 -2.18
C LEU A 672 18.90 28.93 -2.80
N SER A 673 20.17 28.49 -2.78
CA SER A 673 21.26 29.26 -3.38
C SER A 673 21.09 29.40 -4.91
N LYS A 674 20.60 28.34 -5.57
CA LYS A 674 20.26 28.40 -7.00
C LYS A 674 19.17 29.43 -7.27
N ALA A 675 18.10 29.42 -6.49
CA ALA A 675 16.95 30.31 -6.66
C ALA A 675 17.30 31.77 -6.34
N GLU A 676 18.14 32.03 -5.32
CA GLU A 676 18.69 33.38 -5.06
C GLU A 676 19.51 33.90 -6.25
N ARG A 677 20.34 33.05 -6.87
CA ARG A 677 21.16 33.40 -8.04
C ARG A 677 20.30 33.66 -9.29
N GLU A 678 19.22 32.90 -9.47
CA GLU A 678 18.30 33.03 -10.61
C GLU A 678 17.30 34.19 -10.44
N GLY A 679 17.27 34.84 -9.25
CA GLY A 679 16.41 35.97 -8.96
C GLY A 679 15.00 35.59 -8.49
N ASP A 680 14.78 34.31 -8.18
CA ASP A 680 13.48 33.74 -7.81
C ASP A 680 13.15 33.90 -6.30
N VAL A 681 14.13 34.30 -5.48
CA VAL A 681 13.95 34.50 -4.02
C VAL A 681 14.24 35.94 -3.66
N VAL A 682 13.20 36.71 -3.34
CA VAL A 682 13.35 38.03 -2.70
C VAL A 682 13.70 37.80 -1.23
N SER A 683 14.98 37.62 -0.94
CA SER A 683 15.49 37.49 0.43
C SER A 683 15.41 38.83 1.17
N GLN A 684 14.37 39.03 1.98
CA GLN A 684 14.44 39.88 3.18
C GLN A 684 14.72 39.00 4.40
N ALA A 685 15.92 38.44 4.48
CA ALA A 685 16.43 37.88 5.73
C ALA A 685 17.79 38.53 6.03
N SER A 686 17.77 39.52 6.93
CA SER A 686 18.97 40.15 7.49
C SER A 686 19.97 39.08 7.94
N PRO A 687 21.28 39.27 7.71
CA PRO A 687 22.28 38.27 8.07
C PRO A 687 22.29 38.06 9.60
N PRO A 688 22.40 36.82 10.10
CA PRO A 688 22.70 36.60 11.50
C PRO A 688 24.11 37.16 11.77
N GLU A 689 24.25 37.89 12.87
CA GLU A 689 25.53 38.43 13.33
C GLU A 689 26.57 37.30 13.40
N ARG A 690 27.76 37.57 12.84
CA ARG A 690 28.91 36.66 12.93
C ARG A 690 29.21 36.42 14.41
N PRO A 691 29.43 35.17 14.87
CA PRO A 691 29.99 34.95 16.19
C PRO A 691 31.44 35.47 16.18
N SER A 692 31.66 36.61 16.83
CA SER A 692 32.99 37.09 17.18
C SER A 692 33.49 36.34 18.41
N GLY A 693 34.53 35.52 18.27
CA GLY A 693 35.34 35.06 19.40
C GLY A 693 35.99 33.69 19.21
N PRO A 694 37.30 33.52 19.48
CA PRO A 694 37.96 32.23 19.41
C PRO A 694 37.58 31.38 20.63
N TYR A 695 37.29 30.11 20.39
CA TYR A 695 37.19 29.11 21.45
C TYR A 695 38.55 28.99 22.16
N VAL A 696 38.62 29.51 23.39
CA VAL A 696 39.68 29.17 24.34
C VAL A 696 39.31 27.82 24.95
N SER A 697 40.23 26.87 24.87
CA SER A 697 40.21 25.61 25.61
C SER A 697 40.26 25.87 27.11
N SER A 698 39.43 25.18 27.89
CA SER A 698 39.77 24.87 29.27
C SER A 698 39.13 23.55 29.70
N ASP A 699 40.00 22.64 30.12
CA ASP A 699 39.73 21.36 30.75
C ASP A 699 38.79 21.47 31.97
N ARG A 700 37.87 20.51 32.09
CA ARG A 700 37.79 19.52 33.19
C ARG A 700 36.61 18.57 33.01
#